data_AF-A0AAI8VJT4-F1
#
_entry.id   AF-A0AAI8VJT4-F1
#
_cell.length_a   1.000
_cell.length_b   1.000
_cell.length_c   1.000
_cell.angle_alpha   90.00
_cell.angle_beta   90.00
_cell.angle_gamma   90.00
#
_symmetry.space_group_name_H-M   'P 1'
#
loop_
_entity.id
_entity.type
_entity.pdbx_description
1 polymer ?
#
loop_
_entity_poly.entity_id
_entity_poly.type
_entity_poly.pdbx_seq_one_letter_code
_entity_poly.pdbx_strand_id
1 'polypeptide(L)'
;MFRLLEALLGASLIPHGAATVSTAPYSEYILAPSSRTLTAPTVRQVNGTVKNAAALTGQGCTSLSTFVGNSSVTLDFGKNIAGTVHFTVDSVSGPNDRIGFTFTESSMWISGEYCDATQNAGLDGPLWFNLTKPGLYEADKNHQRGGFRYLSIVHQTGGNVTLGQLTVNWTASPDMEDPSAYAGYFKSDSEKLNRVWYAGAYTNQLCSIDPTTGDSLGLPNADWHYNFTIANGSSVLVDGGKRDRIVWPGDIAISGPSMFVSTNRLDPIRNGIDALLLLQQADGRLSWAGVPFSDYVADGEFLFSFTYHLHSLNDIYDYYMYTGDVDFLMSVWGQYKLALDYSIQSIDQTGLAYVNSSLDWLRSGMGGHNIEACVSLANSILYYTINNGLKLASALNDTSITTNWTTAASTIPAAANALLWDPTANLYRDNDTVTGFYPQDGNAWSIIAGIANATTASQISAALAARWVAPYGAPAPEAGATVISPFASGFEVQAHFLSGNADTAIALVEMMWADFMLDDPRMTNSTFIEGYSNDGRISYAPYSNDATISHAHGWSTGPTASLTFFAAGIMVTGAAGATWNIAPRMGGLGRVEAGFKTALGDFSVSWEDGAEQGLTGSFETPEGTVGELVLPVAEGCTTRVVLEGREGVREVRIEGETTVSMAGIPGGKYTMSPFSRHVSLDSGIAFTRDVFQNSGFSLWRSAATALPLTQQPSLLDISIAELGGLLEAGDITSQELVELYFQRISEVNNELHAVIELNPDASTTAELLDAERGQGTTRGPLHGIPILVKDNYATTDATLTGAGSVCLARSRPGQESTVVAKLRQAGAVILGKANLSEFSGVRGGLNVTEGWSPRGGQTFGAYVGRQTACGSSSGSGVAASLGLAAAALGTETSGSITCPARFNNVVGVKPTVGLTSRFGVVPVTARQDSTGPLAQSVADAALILDAIAGKDPNDNYTSAQPWEVPPSYTSALNTSALEGKRVGVVWVDEDISNAVDYVNREQMRVVFDEALADLEAAGAELVNIELGTEERPLRNTTLEILAKVPVYVGPDFKEAMARYIDDLVPGPDVIHNATELLQCLREDPLELSSEFDLGFWDEFAGINITAGSQEAWEAYVFASETARDLFVTPLREHHLDVLVMLPETAVIIASWPGLPIVTVPMGVLGDETETRWDSRHTTVTTSPGMPLGISFTADRWSEEELIGYAYAYEQTSHKRKELQPLTRPKSDLDTILWQGRLGAEL
;
A
#
# COMPACT_ATOMS: atom_id res chain seq x y z
N MET A 1 -64.80 -28.90 36.34
CA MET A 1 -63.81 -29.99 36.50
C MET A 1 -62.38 -29.50 36.22
N PHE A 2 -62.15 -28.68 35.20
CA PHE A 2 -60.88 -27.97 34.89
C PHE A 2 -60.47 -26.84 35.88
N ARG A 3 -60.66 -27.01 37.19
CA ARG A 3 -60.32 -25.98 38.21
C ARG A 3 -59.78 -26.57 39.52
N LEU A 4 -59.20 -27.78 39.49
CA LEU A 4 -58.81 -28.49 40.72
C LEU A 4 -57.43 -29.19 40.71
N LEU A 5 -56.59 -28.98 39.69
CA LEU A 5 -55.21 -29.52 39.65
C LEU A 5 -54.10 -28.45 39.75
N GLU A 6 -54.43 -27.18 39.93
CA GLU A 6 -53.44 -26.10 40.18
C GLU A 6 -53.02 -25.98 41.65
N ALA A 7 -53.64 -26.72 42.57
CA ALA A 7 -53.43 -26.57 43.99
C ALA A 7 -53.05 -27.89 44.66
N LEU A 8 -51.73 -28.13 44.79
CA LEU A 8 -51.08 -28.73 45.98
C LEU A 8 -49.54 -28.83 45.80
N LEU A 9 -48.83 -27.75 46.16
CA LEU A 9 -47.45 -27.74 46.72
C LEU A 9 -46.29 -28.05 45.73
N GLY A 10 -45.11 -27.40 45.80
CA GLY A 10 -44.69 -26.32 46.70
C GLY A 10 -43.20 -26.38 47.08
N ALA A 11 -42.34 -25.75 46.26
CA ALA A 11 -40.97 -25.25 46.54
C ALA A 11 -39.89 -26.16 47.18
N SER A 12 -38.76 -26.28 46.48
CA SER A 12 -37.43 -26.13 47.09
C SER A 12 -36.42 -25.56 46.08
N LEU A 13 -36.05 -24.28 46.25
CA LEU A 13 -34.98 -23.62 45.50
C LEU A 13 -33.62 -24.10 46.00
N ILE A 14 -32.73 -24.46 45.08
CA ILE A 14 -31.27 -24.54 45.32
C ILE A 14 -30.63 -23.53 44.36
N PRO A 15 -29.84 -22.56 44.86
CA PRO A 15 -29.19 -21.59 43.98
C PRO A 15 -28.13 -22.31 43.15
N HIS A 16 -28.28 -22.28 41.83
CA HIS A 16 -27.17 -22.61 40.94
C HIS A 16 -26.11 -21.53 41.11
N GLY A 17 -24.85 -21.94 41.28
CA GLY A 17 -23.76 -21.02 41.54
C GLY A 17 -23.59 -20.03 40.40
N ALA A 18 -23.19 -18.80 40.71
CA ALA A 18 -22.77 -17.84 39.71
C ALA A 18 -21.63 -18.46 38.88
N ALA A 19 -21.88 -18.70 37.60
CA ALA A 19 -20.81 -18.98 36.66
C ALA A 19 -19.89 -17.76 36.65
N THR A 20 -18.62 -17.97 36.97
CA THR A 20 -17.58 -16.95 36.80
C THR A 20 -17.50 -16.63 35.32
N VAL A 21 -17.98 -15.44 34.92
CA VAL A 21 -17.79 -14.93 33.57
C VAL A 21 -16.29 -14.81 33.35
N SER A 22 -15.74 -15.71 32.54
CA SER A 22 -14.38 -15.56 32.05
C SER A 22 -14.35 -14.34 31.15
N THR A 23 -13.47 -13.39 31.45
CA THR A 23 -13.14 -12.33 30.50
C THR A 23 -12.68 -12.96 29.19
N ALA A 24 -13.15 -12.44 28.05
CA ALA A 24 -12.66 -12.88 26.75
C ALA A 24 -11.13 -12.66 26.64
N PRO A 25 -10.38 -13.57 25.98
CA PRO A 25 -8.98 -13.32 25.64
C PRO A 25 -8.82 -12.02 24.85
N TYR A 26 -7.64 -11.40 25.00
CA TYR A 26 -7.24 -10.21 24.23
C TYR A 26 -8.17 -8.98 24.43
N SER A 27 -8.64 -8.79 25.67
CA SER A 27 -9.55 -7.69 26.06
C SER A 27 -9.05 -6.28 25.73
N GLU A 28 -7.74 -6.10 25.57
CA GLU A 28 -7.08 -4.87 25.17
C GLU A 28 -7.47 -4.35 23.77
N TYR A 29 -7.98 -5.24 22.90
CA TYR A 29 -8.51 -4.87 21.58
C TYR A 29 -10.01 -4.56 21.59
N ILE A 30 -10.75 -4.85 22.67
CA ILE A 30 -12.20 -4.66 22.72
C ILE A 30 -12.52 -3.16 22.77
N LEU A 31 -12.99 -2.64 21.63
CA LEU A 31 -13.38 -1.24 21.48
C LEU A 31 -14.71 -0.91 22.18
N ALA A 32 -15.51 -1.91 22.51
CA ALA A 32 -16.78 -1.74 23.23
C ALA A 32 -16.58 -1.16 24.64
N PRO A 33 -17.43 -0.23 25.09
CA PRO A 33 -17.29 0.34 26.42
C PRO A 33 -17.80 -0.62 27.51
N SER A 34 -17.04 -0.78 28.59
CA SER A 34 -17.44 -1.56 29.78
C SER A 34 -18.52 -0.89 30.65
N SER A 35 -19.14 0.18 30.16
CA SER A 35 -20.18 0.96 30.84
C SER A 35 -21.06 1.64 29.80
N ARG A 36 -22.38 1.66 30.03
CA ARG A 36 -23.31 2.41 29.18
C ARG A 36 -23.29 3.92 29.39
N THR A 37 -22.56 4.43 30.39
CA THR A 37 -22.38 5.88 30.57
C THR A 37 -20.96 6.30 30.19
N LEU A 38 -20.85 7.08 29.12
CA LEU A 38 -19.60 7.51 28.52
C LEU A 38 -19.27 8.97 28.86
N THR A 39 -17.98 9.26 28.98
CA THR A 39 -17.40 10.60 29.04
C THR A 39 -16.30 10.70 28.00
N ALA A 40 -16.14 11.85 27.34
CA ALA A 40 -15.06 12.01 26.37
C ALA A 40 -13.70 12.06 27.09
N PRO A 41 -12.64 11.43 26.54
CA PRO A 41 -11.30 11.49 27.13
C PRO A 41 -10.60 12.82 26.88
N THR A 42 -10.88 13.51 25.76
CA THR A 42 -10.10 14.69 25.32
C THR A 42 -10.97 15.83 24.78
N VAL A 43 -10.45 17.05 24.91
CA VAL A 43 -10.94 18.25 24.21
C VAL A 43 -10.12 18.43 22.93
N ARG A 44 -10.79 18.46 21.78
CA ARG A 44 -10.14 18.58 20.46
C ARG A 44 -9.90 20.03 20.05
N GLN A 45 -10.89 20.90 20.25
CA GLN A 45 -10.82 22.33 19.93
C GLN A 45 -11.76 23.16 20.81
N VAL A 46 -11.45 24.44 20.98
CA VAL A 46 -12.27 25.43 21.69
C VAL A 46 -12.30 26.71 20.86
N ASN A 47 -13.51 27.16 20.50
CA ASN A 47 -13.72 28.41 19.77
C ASN A 47 -14.44 29.43 20.66
N GLY A 48 -14.02 30.69 20.61
CA GLY A 48 -14.55 31.72 21.52
C GLY A 48 -14.03 31.58 22.96
N THR A 49 -14.81 32.02 23.94
CA THR A 49 -14.38 32.05 25.35
C THR A 49 -15.08 30.97 26.18
N VAL A 50 -14.37 29.87 26.46
CA VAL A 50 -14.84 28.83 27.39
C VAL A 50 -13.82 28.64 28.51
N LYS A 51 -14.27 28.84 29.75
CA LYS A 51 -13.44 28.62 30.94
C LYS A 51 -13.49 27.16 31.33
N ASN A 52 -12.32 26.56 31.55
CA ASN A 52 -12.15 25.23 32.11
C ASN A 52 -12.81 24.09 31.29
N ALA A 53 -12.75 24.18 29.95
CA ALA A 53 -13.36 23.20 29.04
C ALA A 53 -13.02 21.73 29.35
N ALA A 54 -11.83 21.45 29.90
CA ALA A 54 -11.41 20.11 30.35
C ALA A 54 -12.30 19.51 31.46
N ALA A 55 -13.14 20.27 32.15
CA ALA A 55 -14.13 19.70 33.08
C ALA A 55 -15.21 18.86 32.36
N LEU A 56 -15.37 19.02 31.05
CA LEU A 56 -16.30 18.21 30.24
C LEU A 56 -15.78 16.79 29.96
N THR A 57 -14.49 16.50 30.18
CA THR A 57 -13.86 15.19 29.89
C THR A 57 -13.81 14.24 31.08
N GLY A 58 -14.72 14.40 32.06
CA GLY A 58 -14.86 13.49 33.21
C GLY A 58 -13.73 13.54 34.25
N GLN A 59 -12.59 14.20 33.99
CA GLN A 59 -11.42 14.22 34.87
C GLN A 59 -11.56 15.03 36.18
N GLY A 60 -12.76 15.51 36.50
CA GLY A 60 -13.02 16.20 37.77
C GLY A 60 -14.50 16.32 38.11
N CYS A 61 -15.03 15.42 38.94
CA CYS A 61 -16.46 15.33 39.31
C CYS A 61 -17.05 16.54 40.06
N THR A 62 -16.27 17.61 40.29
CA THR A 62 -16.70 18.86 40.94
C THR A 62 -16.33 20.11 40.14
N SER A 63 -15.78 19.94 38.94
CA SER A 63 -15.30 21.03 38.11
C SER A 63 -16.40 21.49 37.15
N LEU A 64 -16.54 22.80 36.96
CA LEU A 64 -17.54 23.40 36.09
C LEU A 64 -16.87 24.05 34.86
N SER A 65 -17.57 24.04 33.72
CA SER A 65 -17.19 24.69 32.47
C SER A 65 -18.10 25.89 32.20
N THR A 66 -17.54 27.09 32.06
CA THR A 66 -18.35 28.30 31.77
C THR A 66 -18.12 28.80 30.35
N PHE A 67 -19.15 28.70 29.53
CA PHE A 67 -19.26 29.31 28.20
C PHE A 67 -19.63 30.79 28.34
N VAL A 68 -19.01 31.65 27.54
CA VAL A 68 -19.12 33.12 27.62
C VAL A 68 -19.32 33.69 26.22
N GLY A 69 -20.51 34.23 25.96
CA GLY A 69 -20.93 34.63 24.61
C GLY A 69 -20.96 33.46 23.63
N ASN A 70 -21.10 33.77 22.33
CA ASN A 70 -20.99 32.75 21.27
C ASN A 70 -19.64 32.04 21.37
N SER A 71 -19.67 30.75 21.72
CA SER A 71 -18.48 29.93 22.01
C SER A 71 -18.80 28.45 21.85
N SER A 72 -17.80 27.62 21.54
CA SER A 72 -17.98 26.18 21.41
C SER A 72 -16.76 25.37 21.86
N VAL A 73 -17.00 24.09 22.17
CA VAL A 73 -15.98 23.09 22.52
C VAL A 73 -16.29 21.83 21.72
N THR A 74 -15.33 21.27 20.99
CA THR A 74 -15.46 19.91 20.44
C THR A 74 -14.69 18.94 21.31
N LEU A 75 -15.35 17.84 21.67
CA LEU A 75 -14.76 16.70 22.35
C LEU A 75 -14.48 15.59 21.31
N ASP A 76 -13.35 14.88 21.47
CA ASP A 76 -13.03 13.69 20.67
C ASP A 76 -13.03 12.47 21.59
N PHE A 77 -13.87 11.48 21.25
CA PHE A 77 -13.98 10.20 21.94
C PHE A 77 -12.83 9.22 21.60
N GLY A 78 -12.01 9.53 20.60
CA GLY A 78 -10.90 8.70 20.08
C GLY A 78 -11.37 7.51 19.23
N LYS A 79 -12.66 7.19 19.28
CA LYS A 79 -13.36 6.13 18.55
C LYS A 79 -14.80 6.56 18.27
N ASN A 80 -15.44 5.94 17.28
CA ASN A 80 -16.86 6.12 16.99
C ASN A 80 -17.70 5.58 18.17
N ILE A 81 -18.77 6.27 18.53
CA ILE A 81 -19.73 5.87 19.56
C ILE A 81 -21.17 6.15 19.10
N ALA A 82 -22.16 5.65 19.82
CA ALA A 82 -23.57 6.00 19.61
C ALA A 82 -24.29 6.24 20.94
N GLY A 83 -25.29 7.14 20.96
CA GLY A 83 -26.04 7.40 22.19
C GLY A 83 -26.80 8.72 22.32
N THR A 84 -27.34 8.92 23.52
CA THR A 84 -28.13 10.09 23.93
C THR A 84 -27.32 11.00 24.86
N VAL A 85 -27.32 12.31 24.62
CA VAL A 85 -26.55 13.28 25.43
C VAL A 85 -27.33 13.68 26.69
N HIS A 86 -26.71 13.54 27.86
CA HIS A 86 -27.19 14.04 29.15
C HIS A 86 -26.19 15.06 29.71
N PHE A 87 -26.67 16.20 30.22
CA PHE A 87 -25.81 17.23 30.79
C PHE A 87 -26.49 18.03 31.91
N THR A 88 -25.67 18.60 32.80
CA THR A 88 -26.14 19.44 33.91
C THR A 88 -25.81 20.90 33.69
N VAL A 89 -26.78 21.78 33.96
CA VAL A 89 -26.62 23.25 33.92
C VAL A 89 -26.64 23.76 35.36
N ASP A 90 -25.54 24.35 35.80
CA ASP A 90 -25.39 24.92 37.14
C ASP A 90 -25.90 26.37 37.21
N SER A 91 -25.59 27.18 36.19
CA SER A 91 -26.02 28.58 36.11
C SER A 91 -26.28 29.03 34.68
N VAL A 92 -27.32 29.83 34.48
CA VAL A 92 -27.64 30.54 33.24
C VAL A 92 -27.89 32.02 33.59
N SER A 93 -27.53 32.95 32.69
CA SER A 93 -27.56 34.39 33.00
C SER A 93 -28.32 35.25 31.99
N GLY A 94 -28.44 34.82 30.74
CA GLY A 94 -29.30 35.41 29.73
C GLY A 94 -30.65 34.69 29.62
N PRO A 95 -31.78 35.39 29.41
CA PRO A 95 -33.11 34.77 29.26
C PRO A 95 -33.30 33.99 27.94
N ASN A 96 -32.33 34.06 27.04
CA ASN A 96 -32.34 33.45 25.71
C ASN A 96 -31.13 32.53 25.47
N ASP A 97 -30.33 32.23 26.52
CA ASP A 97 -29.15 31.35 26.40
C ASP A 97 -29.55 29.96 25.91
N ARG A 98 -28.78 29.39 24.98
CA ARG A 98 -28.99 28.05 24.44
C ARG A 98 -27.69 27.28 24.29
N ILE A 99 -27.76 25.97 24.50
CA ILE A 99 -26.68 25.05 24.16
C ILE A 99 -27.14 24.14 23.02
N GLY A 100 -26.37 24.09 21.94
CA GLY A 100 -26.54 23.18 20.81
C GLY A 100 -25.52 22.05 20.85
N PHE A 101 -25.87 20.89 20.30
CA PHE A 101 -24.95 19.77 20.10
C PHE A 101 -24.90 19.38 18.62
N THR A 102 -23.69 19.12 18.13
CA THR A 102 -23.40 18.68 16.75
C THR A 102 -22.57 17.40 16.82
N PHE A 103 -22.80 16.48 15.88
CA PHE A 103 -22.35 15.09 16.00
C PHE A 103 -21.77 14.56 14.70
N THR A 104 -20.48 14.21 14.74
CA THR A 104 -19.69 13.98 13.55
C THR A 104 -18.82 12.73 13.67
N GLU A 105 -18.75 11.91 12.62
CA GLU A 105 -17.91 10.71 12.55
C GLU A 105 -16.51 11.04 12.02
N SER A 106 -16.41 11.76 10.90
CA SER A 106 -15.15 12.13 10.25
C SER A 106 -14.63 13.48 10.71
N SER A 107 -13.30 13.65 10.78
CA SER A 107 -12.69 14.96 11.07
C SER A 107 -13.04 16.06 10.05
N MET A 108 -13.56 15.70 8.87
CA MET A 108 -13.92 16.63 7.79
C MET A 108 -15.09 17.57 8.06
N TRP A 109 -16.08 17.18 8.88
CA TRP A 109 -17.35 17.93 9.05
C TRP A 109 -17.55 18.50 10.45
N ILE A 110 -16.49 18.57 11.26
CA ILE A 110 -16.56 19.15 12.61
C ILE A 110 -16.87 20.65 12.53
N SER A 111 -18.12 21.01 12.83
CA SER A 111 -18.60 22.39 12.87
C SER A 111 -19.46 22.64 14.12
N GLY A 112 -19.65 23.92 14.46
CA GLY A 112 -20.60 24.35 15.49
C GLY A 112 -21.94 24.83 14.93
N GLU A 113 -22.09 24.83 13.61
CA GLU A 113 -23.31 25.30 12.91
C GLU A 113 -24.05 24.16 12.20
N TYR A 114 -23.36 23.05 11.93
CA TYR A 114 -23.85 21.87 11.20
C TYR A 114 -22.96 20.66 11.50
N CYS A 115 -23.38 19.46 11.12
CA CYS A 115 -22.58 18.23 11.22
C CYS A 115 -22.93 17.22 10.12
N ASP A 116 -22.34 16.02 10.20
CA ASP A 116 -22.59 14.89 9.29
C ASP A 116 -24.07 14.67 9.08
N ALA A 117 -24.47 14.23 7.89
CA ALA A 117 -25.87 14.13 7.55
C ALA A 117 -26.45 12.73 7.83
N THR A 118 -27.69 12.65 8.31
CA THR A 118 -28.48 11.41 8.24
C THR A 118 -29.30 11.30 6.94
N GLN A 119 -29.21 12.30 6.06
CA GLN A 119 -29.89 12.29 4.77
C GLN A 119 -28.96 12.82 3.66
N ASN A 120 -29.17 12.38 2.42
CA ASN A 120 -28.42 12.85 1.25
C ASN A 120 -28.70 14.35 0.89
N ALA A 121 -29.56 15.04 1.64
CA ALA A 121 -30.05 16.39 1.37
C ALA A 121 -29.65 17.41 2.46
N GLY A 122 -28.39 17.87 2.42
CA GLY A 122 -27.89 18.93 3.31
C GLY A 122 -27.07 18.41 4.49
N LEU A 123 -26.79 19.28 5.47
CA LEU A 123 -26.07 18.93 6.69
C LEU A 123 -26.99 19.11 7.89
N ASP A 124 -26.88 18.23 8.88
CA ASP A 124 -27.75 18.21 10.04
C ASP A 124 -27.48 19.40 10.97
N GLY A 125 -28.54 20.06 11.46
CA GLY A 125 -28.44 21.22 12.34
C GLY A 125 -28.06 20.87 13.80
N PRO A 126 -27.69 21.85 14.64
CA PRO A 126 -27.39 21.59 16.04
C PRO A 126 -28.64 21.26 16.86
N LEU A 127 -28.59 20.24 17.70
CA LEU A 127 -29.66 19.90 18.65
C LEU A 127 -29.73 20.94 19.77
N TRP A 128 -30.63 21.91 19.65
CA TRP A 128 -30.72 23.08 20.54
C TRP A 128 -31.57 22.88 21.81
N PHE A 129 -30.96 23.15 22.96
CA PHE A 129 -31.59 23.22 24.27
C PHE A 129 -31.73 24.67 24.75
N ASN A 130 -32.97 25.11 24.97
CA ASN A 130 -33.27 26.43 25.54
C ASN A 130 -33.07 26.42 27.06
N LEU A 131 -32.11 27.18 27.58
CA LEU A 131 -31.74 27.17 28.99
C LEU A 131 -32.52 28.25 29.76
N THR A 132 -33.51 27.83 30.53
CA THR A 132 -34.40 28.72 31.30
C THR A 132 -34.17 28.68 32.81
N LYS A 133 -33.46 27.66 33.30
CA LYS A 133 -33.11 27.46 34.73
C LYS A 133 -31.97 26.44 34.86
N PRO A 134 -31.25 26.42 36.00
CA PRO A 134 -30.38 25.29 36.37
C PRO A 134 -31.16 23.96 36.47
N GLY A 135 -30.48 22.85 36.19
CA GLY A 135 -31.05 21.50 36.25
C GLY A 135 -30.32 20.46 35.40
N LEU A 136 -30.84 19.23 35.40
CA LEU A 136 -30.48 18.18 34.45
C LEU A 136 -31.24 18.40 33.14
N TYR A 137 -30.54 18.22 32.03
CA TYR A 137 -31.05 18.24 30.66
C TYR A 137 -30.65 16.94 29.96
N GLU A 138 -31.57 16.36 29.20
CA GLU A 138 -31.38 15.13 28.44
C GLU A 138 -32.00 15.30 27.05
N ALA A 139 -31.37 14.74 26.02
CA ALA A 139 -31.97 14.63 24.70
C ALA A 139 -33.14 13.62 24.71
N ASP A 140 -34.18 13.90 23.93
CA ASP A 140 -35.27 12.95 23.70
C ASP A 140 -34.72 11.66 23.05
N LYS A 141 -35.30 10.50 23.36
CA LYS A 141 -34.95 9.20 22.77
C LYS A 141 -34.88 9.27 21.23
N ASN A 142 -35.79 10.00 20.60
CA ASN A 142 -35.88 10.13 19.15
C ASN A 142 -34.80 11.06 18.57
N HIS A 143 -34.18 11.91 19.40
CA HIS A 143 -33.02 12.74 19.05
C HIS A 143 -31.70 12.17 19.60
N GLN A 144 -31.65 10.86 19.91
CA GLN A 144 -30.37 10.18 20.07
C GLN A 144 -29.55 10.34 18.78
N ARG A 145 -28.22 10.18 18.86
CA ARG A 145 -27.38 10.07 17.68
C ARG A 145 -26.93 8.63 17.48
N GLY A 146 -26.89 8.23 16.21
CA GLY A 146 -26.19 7.05 15.72
C GLY A 146 -24.67 7.16 15.87
N GLY A 147 -23.90 6.73 14.86
CA GLY A 147 -22.45 6.90 14.85
C GLY A 147 -22.02 8.37 14.98
N PHE A 148 -21.15 8.67 15.93
CA PHE A 148 -20.32 9.89 16.00
C PHE A 148 -19.05 9.65 16.83
N ARG A 149 -17.92 10.26 16.44
CA ARG A 149 -16.66 10.30 17.21
C ARG A 149 -16.44 11.67 17.86
N TYR A 150 -16.90 12.73 17.20
CA TYR A 150 -16.73 14.12 17.60
C TYR A 150 -18.06 14.71 18.05
N LEU A 151 -18.06 15.38 19.20
CA LEU A 151 -19.23 16.04 19.78
C LEU A 151 -18.91 17.51 20.05
N SER A 152 -19.49 18.45 19.28
CA SER A 152 -19.31 19.89 19.56
C SER A 152 -20.48 20.47 20.33
N ILE A 153 -20.18 21.02 21.50
CA ILE A 153 -21.08 21.78 22.37
C ILE A 153 -20.99 23.25 21.99
N VAL A 154 -22.12 23.89 21.70
CA VAL A 154 -22.18 25.24 21.12
C VAL A 154 -23.08 26.13 21.97
N HIS A 155 -22.52 27.19 22.58
CA HIS A 155 -23.28 28.22 23.26
C HIS A 155 -23.61 29.36 22.30
N GLN A 156 -24.89 29.75 22.26
CA GLN A 156 -25.38 30.89 21.49
C GLN A 156 -25.98 31.96 22.42
N THR A 157 -25.86 33.22 21.98
CA THR A 157 -26.25 34.50 22.62
C THR A 157 -25.18 35.13 23.53
N GLY A 158 -25.47 36.31 24.08
CA GLY A 158 -24.51 37.16 24.80
C GLY A 158 -24.46 36.98 26.32
N GLY A 159 -25.03 35.88 26.84
CA GLY A 159 -24.95 35.54 28.26
C GLY A 159 -23.70 34.73 28.61
N ASN A 160 -23.74 34.13 29.80
CA ASN A 160 -22.83 33.10 30.28
C ASN A 160 -23.65 31.87 30.72
N VAL A 161 -23.19 30.68 30.35
CA VAL A 161 -23.77 29.39 30.75
C VAL A 161 -22.68 28.57 31.45
N THR A 162 -22.99 28.00 32.60
CA THR A 162 -22.10 27.09 33.32
C THR A 162 -22.65 25.67 33.28
N LEU A 163 -21.90 24.76 32.66
CA LEU A 163 -22.18 23.33 32.60
C LEU A 163 -21.39 22.58 33.68
N GLY A 164 -22.01 21.56 34.25
CA GLY A 164 -21.37 20.57 35.10
C GLY A 164 -20.99 19.32 34.31
N GLN A 165 -21.36 18.15 34.83
CA GLN A 165 -21.16 16.87 34.16
C GLN A 165 -21.92 16.81 32.83
N LEU A 166 -21.23 16.30 31.81
CA LEU A 166 -21.71 15.93 30.47
C LEU A 166 -21.38 14.45 30.24
N THR A 167 -22.36 13.66 29.78
CA THR A 167 -22.21 12.22 29.51
C THR A 167 -23.02 11.82 28.29
N VAL A 168 -22.59 10.77 27.59
CA VAL A 168 -23.39 10.09 26.55
C VAL A 168 -23.87 8.75 27.10
N ASN A 169 -25.16 8.46 26.99
CA ASN A 169 -25.73 7.16 27.31
C ASN A 169 -25.71 6.26 26.07
N TRP A 170 -24.96 5.16 26.12
CA TRP A 170 -24.75 4.20 25.03
C TRP A 170 -26.04 3.43 24.70
N THR A 171 -26.56 3.65 23.49
CA THR A 171 -27.80 3.03 23.00
C THR A 171 -27.58 1.81 22.10
N ALA A 172 -26.38 1.64 21.54
CA ALA A 172 -26.02 0.52 20.69
C ALA A 172 -26.07 -0.84 21.42
N SER A 173 -26.33 -1.91 20.65
CA SER A 173 -26.51 -3.29 21.09
C SER A 173 -27.36 -3.41 22.37
N PRO A 174 -28.63 -2.99 22.38
CA PRO A 174 -29.42 -2.86 23.62
C PRO A 174 -29.71 -4.19 24.34
N ASP A 175 -29.54 -5.33 23.67
CA ASP A 175 -29.63 -6.69 24.24
C ASP A 175 -28.39 -7.15 25.03
N MET A 176 -27.26 -6.42 24.95
CA MET A 176 -26.05 -6.71 25.72
C MET A 176 -26.01 -5.89 27.01
N GLU A 177 -26.17 -6.51 28.19
CA GLU A 177 -26.08 -5.77 29.47
C GLU A 177 -24.70 -5.10 29.63
N ASP A 178 -23.63 -5.87 29.40
CA ASP A 178 -22.26 -5.40 29.26
C ASP A 178 -21.86 -5.41 27.76
N PRO A 179 -21.65 -4.24 27.12
CA PRO A 179 -21.23 -4.18 25.72
C PRO A 179 -19.87 -4.84 25.43
N SER A 180 -19.00 -4.99 26.44
CA SER A 180 -17.67 -5.59 26.30
C SER A 180 -17.64 -7.12 26.43
N ALA A 181 -18.79 -7.75 26.72
CA ALA A 181 -18.91 -9.21 26.87
C ALA A 181 -18.97 -9.94 25.51
N TYR A 182 -17.84 -10.00 24.82
CA TYR A 182 -17.67 -10.72 23.55
C TYR A 182 -17.62 -12.25 23.80
N ALA A 183 -18.17 -13.03 22.86
CA ALA A 183 -18.27 -14.49 22.93
C ALA A 183 -17.18 -15.22 22.13
N GLY A 184 -16.46 -14.50 21.27
CA GLY A 184 -15.32 -14.97 20.48
C GLY A 184 -14.19 -13.95 20.43
N TYR A 185 -13.07 -14.35 19.84
CA TYR A 185 -11.81 -13.63 19.80
C TYR A 185 -10.95 -14.06 18.60
N PHE A 186 -10.01 -13.21 18.22
CA PHE A 186 -8.99 -13.49 17.19
C PHE A 186 -7.68 -12.81 17.59
N LYS A 187 -6.55 -13.50 17.34
CA LYS A 187 -5.21 -12.96 17.53
C LYS A 187 -4.24 -13.56 16.52
N SER A 188 -3.48 -12.72 15.84
CA SER A 188 -2.31 -13.09 15.05
C SER A 188 -1.08 -12.26 15.45
N ASP A 189 0.05 -12.57 14.83
CA ASP A 189 1.27 -11.78 14.85
C ASP A 189 1.13 -10.43 14.12
N SER A 190 0.29 -10.32 13.08
CA SER A 190 -0.06 -9.02 12.49
C SER A 190 -0.97 -8.19 13.40
N GLU A 191 -0.43 -7.08 13.91
CA GLU A 191 -1.19 -6.10 14.69
C GLU A 191 -2.28 -5.39 13.88
N LYS A 192 -2.10 -5.26 12.57
CA LYS A 192 -3.11 -4.72 11.66
C LYS A 192 -4.36 -5.59 11.63
N LEU A 193 -4.19 -6.90 11.39
CA LEU A 193 -5.31 -7.85 11.33
C LEU A 193 -6.04 -7.96 12.68
N ASN A 194 -5.31 -7.90 13.80
CA ASN A 194 -5.90 -7.84 15.13
C ASN A 194 -6.87 -6.66 15.25
N ARG A 195 -6.40 -5.44 14.98
CA ARG A 195 -7.23 -4.23 15.05
C ARG A 195 -8.44 -4.28 14.12
N VAL A 196 -8.26 -4.79 12.90
CA VAL A 196 -9.35 -4.96 11.91
C VAL A 196 -10.46 -5.87 12.42
N TRP A 197 -10.12 -7.02 13.02
CA TRP A 197 -11.13 -7.97 13.52
C TRP A 197 -12.02 -7.35 14.61
N TYR A 198 -11.42 -6.68 15.60
CA TYR A 198 -12.20 -6.05 16.67
C TYR A 198 -12.94 -4.79 16.21
N ALA A 199 -12.42 -4.04 15.22
CA ALA A 199 -13.14 -2.93 14.60
C ALA A 199 -14.39 -3.38 13.81
N GLY A 200 -14.34 -4.55 13.16
CA GLY A 200 -15.49 -5.12 12.47
C GLY A 200 -16.57 -5.59 13.45
N ALA A 201 -16.17 -6.30 14.52
CA ALA A 201 -17.07 -6.65 15.61
C ALA A 201 -17.74 -5.42 16.26
N TYR A 202 -16.96 -4.36 16.51
CA TYR A 202 -17.47 -3.11 17.09
C TYR A 202 -18.39 -2.33 16.13
N THR A 203 -18.10 -2.33 14.81
CA THR A 203 -18.98 -1.73 13.79
C THR A 203 -20.37 -2.37 13.83
N ASN A 204 -20.45 -3.69 13.86
CA ASN A 204 -21.74 -4.41 13.96
C ASN A 204 -22.48 -4.14 15.27
N GLN A 205 -21.76 -3.84 16.37
CA GLN A 205 -22.41 -3.41 17.62
C GLN A 205 -23.09 -2.05 17.49
N LEU A 206 -22.47 -1.08 16.80
CA LEU A 206 -23.09 0.23 16.51
C LEU A 206 -24.30 0.11 15.58
N CYS A 207 -24.27 -0.85 14.64
CA CYS A 207 -25.38 -1.18 13.75
C CYS A 207 -26.48 -2.04 14.40
N SER A 208 -26.34 -2.46 15.66
CA SER A 208 -27.41 -3.12 16.42
C SER A 208 -28.15 -2.09 17.28
N ILE A 209 -29.45 -1.88 17.03
CA ILE A 209 -30.22 -0.76 17.60
C ILE A 209 -31.54 -1.21 18.24
N ASP A 210 -32.16 -0.33 19.03
CA ASP A 210 -33.54 -0.49 19.50
C ASP A 210 -34.49 -0.38 18.29
N PRO A 211 -35.34 -1.38 18.00
CA PRO A 211 -36.19 -1.41 16.80
C PRO A 211 -37.19 -0.26 16.71
N THR A 212 -37.48 0.44 17.80
CA THR A 212 -38.35 1.64 17.83
C THR A 212 -37.63 2.93 17.42
N THR A 213 -36.36 2.82 17.01
CA THR A 213 -35.46 3.95 16.73
C THR A 213 -34.71 3.80 15.40
N GLY A 214 -35.40 3.25 14.41
CA GLY A 214 -35.02 3.38 13.01
C GLY A 214 -35.40 4.75 12.44
N ASP A 215 -34.86 5.09 11.27
CA ASP A 215 -35.19 6.35 10.60
C ASP A 215 -36.61 6.30 10.01
N SER A 216 -37.26 7.47 9.96
CA SER A 216 -38.55 7.67 9.32
C SER A 216 -38.44 8.10 7.86
N LEU A 217 -37.22 8.45 7.39
CA LEU A 217 -36.89 8.86 6.01
C LEU A 217 -37.67 10.08 5.48
N GLY A 218 -38.45 10.77 6.34
CA GLY A 218 -39.55 11.62 5.88
C GLY A 218 -39.87 12.84 6.75
N LEU A 219 -38.90 13.39 7.50
CA LEU A 219 -39.12 14.65 8.23
C LEU A 219 -39.06 15.89 7.33
N PRO A 220 -40.01 16.85 7.47
CA PRO A 220 -39.84 18.17 6.89
C PRO A 220 -38.76 18.95 7.66
N ASN A 221 -37.75 19.45 6.92
CA ASN A 221 -36.66 20.37 7.31
C ASN A 221 -35.24 19.78 7.56
N ALA A 222 -34.91 18.59 7.05
CA ALA A 222 -33.52 18.09 6.99
C ALA A 222 -32.76 17.93 8.33
N ASP A 223 -33.48 17.83 9.45
CA ASP A 223 -32.93 17.41 10.75
C ASP A 223 -33.30 15.93 11.03
N TRP A 224 -32.43 15.20 11.76
CA TRP A 224 -32.65 13.78 12.06
C TRP A 224 -33.64 13.55 13.21
N HIS A 225 -34.42 12.47 13.12
CA HIS A 225 -35.33 12.04 14.19
C HIS A 225 -35.70 10.56 14.03
N TYR A 226 -35.18 9.72 14.93
CA TYR A 226 -35.36 8.27 14.85
C TYR A 226 -36.54 7.82 15.70
N ASN A 227 -37.73 7.77 15.10
CA ASN A 227 -38.98 7.39 15.76
C ASN A 227 -39.78 6.32 14.99
N PHE A 228 -39.18 5.67 13.99
CA PHE A 228 -39.86 4.61 13.25
C PHE A 228 -39.61 3.24 13.89
N THR A 229 -40.65 2.40 13.94
CA THR A 229 -40.54 1.02 14.40
C THR A 229 -40.32 0.09 13.22
N ILE A 230 -39.08 -0.35 13.02
CA ILE A 230 -38.64 -1.09 11.82
C ILE A 230 -38.78 -2.61 11.94
N ALA A 231 -38.79 -3.13 13.17
CA ALA A 231 -38.91 -4.55 13.49
C ALA A 231 -39.56 -4.75 14.87
N ASN A 232 -39.91 -6.00 15.19
CA ASN A 232 -40.29 -6.41 16.54
C ASN A 232 -39.07 -6.91 17.32
N GLY A 233 -39.13 -6.90 18.65
CA GLY A 233 -38.06 -7.43 19.53
C GLY A 233 -37.38 -6.36 20.38
N SER A 234 -36.26 -6.73 21.01
CA SER A 234 -35.44 -5.84 21.85
C SER A 234 -34.32 -5.13 21.10
N SER A 235 -33.83 -5.75 20.02
CA SER A 235 -32.74 -5.27 19.19
C SER A 235 -32.96 -5.71 17.73
N VAL A 236 -32.42 -4.96 16.78
CA VAL A 236 -32.42 -5.30 15.36
C VAL A 236 -31.13 -4.82 14.72
N LEU A 237 -30.61 -5.59 13.76
CA LEU A 237 -29.46 -5.19 12.95
C LEU A 237 -29.93 -4.30 11.79
N VAL A 238 -29.23 -3.19 11.59
CA VAL A 238 -29.44 -2.26 10.47
C VAL A 238 -28.15 -2.09 9.66
N ASP A 239 -28.23 -1.39 8.54
CA ASP A 239 -27.09 -1.07 7.67
C ASP A 239 -26.02 -0.22 8.38
N GLY A 240 -26.37 1.02 8.73
CA GLY A 240 -25.47 2.03 9.24
C GLY A 240 -25.82 2.46 10.66
N GLY A 241 -24.78 2.76 11.45
CA GLY A 241 -24.96 3.36 12.77
C GLY A 241 -25.65 4.72 12.70
N LYS A 242 -25.30 5.57 11.70
CA LYS A 242 -25.75 6.97 11.55
C LYS A 242 -26.96 7.16 10.64
N ARG A 243 -26.87 6.73 9.38
CA ARG A 243 -27.84 6.99 8.30
C ARG A 243 -28.70 5.76 8.04
N ASP A 244 -29.86 5.95 7.41
CA ASP A 244 -30.94 5.00 7.08
C ASP A 244 -31.49 4.20 8.26
N ARG A 245 -30.64 3.46 8.98
CA ARG A 245 -30.99 2.70 10.19
C ARG A 245 -32.23 1.83 9.96
N ILE A 246 -32.23 1.08 8.86
CA ILE A 246 -33.26 0.10 8.50
C ILE A 246 -32.63 -1.27 8.20
N VAL A 247 -33.47 -2.29 8.08
CA VAL A 247 -33.02 -3.66 7.81
C VAL A 247 -32.70 -3.82 6.32
N TRP A 248 -31.47 -4.23 6.00
CA TRP A 248 -31.04 -4.55 4.63
C TRP A 248 -30.50 -5.99 4.55
N PRO A 249 -31.03 -6.84 3.66
CA PRO A 249 -30.54 -8.21 3.46
C PRO A 249 -29.03 -8.33 3.13
N GLY A 250 -28.51 -7.45 2.25
CA GLY A 250 -27.08 -7.48 1.87
C GLY A 250 -26.15 -7.27 3.06
N ASP A 251 -26.50 -6.36 3.96
CA ASP A 251 -25.76 -6.11 5.20
C ASP A 251 -25.79 -7.30 6.15
N ILE A 252 -26.93 -7.98 6.29
CA ILE A 252 -27.03 -9.20 7.12
C ILE A 252 -26.08 -10.29 6.59
N ALA A 253 -25.98 -10.46 5.27
CA ALA A 253 -25.13 -11.49 4.67
C ALA A 253 -23.61 -11.33 4.97
N ILE A 254 -23.12 -10.12 5.25
CA ILE A 254 -21.74 -9.86 5.70
C ILE A 254 -21.63 -9.75 7.23
N SER A 255 -22.57 -9.04 7.85
CA SER A 255 -22.55 -8.72 9.28
C SER A 255 -22.88 -9.93 10.14
N GLY A 256 -23.80 -10.79 9.70
CA GLY A 256 -24.28 -11.95 10.43
C GLY A 256 -23.18 -12.96 10.77
N PRO A 257 -22.39 -13.44 9.79
CA PRO A 257 -21.19 -14.23 10.03
C PRO A 257 -20.20 -13.55 10.98
N SER A 258 -20.01 -12.24 10.82
CA SER A 258 -19.09 -11.43 11.64
C SER A 258 -19.57 -11.27 13.09
N MET A 259 -20.88 -11.16 13.32
CA MET A 259 -21.50 -11.16 14.65
C MET A 259 -21.43 -12.53 15.32
N PHE A 260 -21.65 -13.61 14.56
CA PHE A 260 -21.56 -14.99 15.07
C PHE A 260 -20.18 -15.29 15.67
N VAL A 261 -19.09 -14.95 14.97
CA VAL A 261 -17.72 -15.21 15.46
C VAL A 261 -17.25 -14.25 16.57
N SER A 262 -17.97 -13.15 16.84
CA SER A 262 -17.52 -12.10 17.76
C SER A 262 -18.40 -11.95 19.01
N THR A 263 -19.56 -11.31 18.90
CA THR A 263 -20.47 -11.09 20.04
C THR A 263 -21.43 -12.27 20.28
N ASN A 264 -21.64 -13.09 19.24
CA ASN A 264 -22.66 -14.13 19.12
C ASN A 264 -24.07 -13.67 19.59
N ARG A 265 -24.45 -12.44 19.21
CA ARG A 265 -25.79 -11.88 19.42
C ARG A 265 -26.59 -11.98 18.14
N LEU A 266 -27.38 -13.05 18.00
CA LEU A 266 -28.09 -13.37 16.76
C LEU A 266 -29.58 -12.97 16.75
N ASP A 267 -30.14 -12.58 17.92
CA ASP A 267 -31.50 -12.02 18.00
C ASP A 267 -31.72 -10.78 17.11
N PRO A 268 -30.76 -9.82 16.98
CA PRO A 268 -30.92 -8.68 16.07
C PRO A 268 -31.09 -9.08 14.60
N ILE A 269 -30.44 -10.18 14.18
CA ILE A 269 -30.52 -10.73 12.82
C ILE A 269 -31.87 -11.39 12.61
N ARG A 270 -32.30 -12.25 13.55
CA ARG A 270 -33.62 -12.90 13.54
C ARG A 270 -34.75 -11.87 13.37
N ASN A 271 -34.73 -10.81 14.18
CA ASN A 271 -35.75 -9.78 14.17
C ASN A 271 -35.77 -9.01 12.83
N GLY A 272 -34.62 -8.86 12.17
CA GLY A 272 -34.51 -8.31 10.82
C GLY A 272 -35.09 -9.24 9.74
N ILE A 273 -34.74 -10.53 9.79
CA ILE A 273 -35.30 -11.56 8.89
C ILE A 273 -36.83 -11.63 9.03
N ASP A 274 -37.35 -11.64 10.28
CA ASP A 274 -38.79 -11.61 10.54
C ASP A 274 -39.45 -10.35 9.95
N ALA A 275 -38.83 -9.18 10.07
CA ALA A 275 -39.33 -7.94 9.47
C ALA A 275 -39.39 -7.99 7.94
N LEU A 276 -38.39 -8.58 7.28
CA LEU A 276 -38.36 -8.77 5.82
C LEU A 276 -39.40 -9.79 5.34
N LEU A 277 -39.58 -10.90 6.07
CA LEU A 277 -40.56 -11.94 5.76
C LEU A 277 -42.01 -11.46 5.89
N LEU A 278 -42.28 -10.45 6.73
CA LEU A 278 -43.60 -9.79 6.81
C LEU A 278 -43.94 -8.99 5.55
N LEU A 279 -42.95 -8.62 4.72
CA LEU A 279 -43.14 -7.88 3.46
C LEU A 279 -43.26 -8.80 2.24
N GLN A 280 -43.23 -10.13 2.44
CA GLN A 280 -43.28 -11.10 1.35
C GLN A 280 -44.59 -10.98 0.54
N GLN A 281 -44.44 -10.90 -0.77
CA GLN A 281 -45.58 -10.88 -1.71
C GLN A 281 -46.18 -12.27 -1.89
N ALA A 282 -47.45 -12.31 -2.32
CA ALA A 282 -48.19 -13.56 -2.53
C ALA A 282 -47.59 -14.47 -3.63
N ASP A 283 -46.69 -13.95 -4.46
CA ASP A 283 -45.93 -14.70 -5.47
C ASP A 283 -44.55 -15.21 -4.97
N GLY A 284 -44.17 -14.89 -3.73
CA GLY A 284 -42.93 -15.31 -3.09
C GLY A 284 -41.84 -14.24 -2.99
N ARG A 285 -41.94 -13.14 -3.74
CA ARG A 285 -40.92 -12.09 -3.74
C ARG A 285 -40.76 -11.45 -2.36
N LEU A 286 -39.53 -11.20 -1.96
CA LEU A 286 -39.15 -10.45 -0.76
C LEU A 286 -38.75 -9.03 -1.14
N SER A 287 -38.94 -8.08 -0.22
CA SER A 287 -38.62 -6.67 -0.44
C SER A 287 -37.12 -6.45 -0.56
N TRP A 288 -36.70 -5.42 -1.30
CA TRP A 288 -35.31 -4.99 -1.40
C TRP A 288 -34.74 -4.52 -0.04
N ALA A 289 -35.55 -3.84 0.76
CA ALA A 289 -35.22 -3.30 2.07
C ALA A 289 -36.41 -3.40 3.04
N GLY A 290 -36.14 -3.24 4.33
CA GLY A 290 -37.14 -3.14 5.38
C GLY A 290 -37.97 -1.85 5.33
N VAL A 291 -39.00 -1.80 6.18
CA VAL A 291 -39.80 -0.57 6.37
C VAL A 291 -38.96 0.52 7.06
N PRO A 292 -39.18 1.82 6.75
CA PRO A 292 -40.26 2.36 5.91
C PRO A 292 -39.84 2.67 4.47
N PHE A 293 -38.80 2.00 3.94
CA PHE A 293 -38.17 2.40 2.67
C PHE A 293 -39.15 2.42 1.49
N SER A 294 -39.91 1.33 1.27
CA SER A 294 -40.93 1.30 0.21
C SER A 294 -42.07 2.31 0.41
N ASP A 295 -42.42 2.63 1.66
CA ASP A 295 -43.55 3.51 1.98
C ASP A 295 -43.25 5.00 1.67
N TYR A 296 -42.00 5.45 1.81
CA TYR A 296 -41.61 6.87 1.66
C TYR A 296 -40.61 7.16 0.54
N VAL A 297 -39.76 6.20 0.16
CA VAL A 297 -38.77 6.37 -0.93
C VAL A 297 -39.32 5.89 -2.28
N ALA A 298 -40.32 5.00 -2.27
CA ALA A 298 -40.97 4.45 -3.46
C ALA A 298 -42.47 4.73 -3.57
N ASP A 299 -42.99 5.73 -2.85
CA ASP A 299 -44.41 6.13 -2.88
C ASP A 299 -45.41 4.96 -2.60
N GLY A 300 -44.97 3.92 -1.87
CA GLY A 300 -45.76 2.72 -1.56
C GLY A 300 -45.67 1.59 -2.59
N GLU A 301 -44.83 1.71 -3.63
CA GLU A 301 -44.57 0.64 -4.60
C GLU A 301 -43.65 -0.45 -4.01
N PHE A 302 -43.93 -1.71 -4.35
CA PHE A 302 -43.11 -2.84 -3.92
C PHE A 302 -41.80 -2.92 -4.71
N LEU A 303 -40.69 -2.54 -4.05
CA LEU A 303 -39.34 -2.63 -4.62
C LEU A 303 -38.81 -4.06 -4.54
N PHE A 304 -38.44 -4.62 -5.69
CA PHE A 304 -37.89 -5.97 -5.81
C PHE A 304 -36.47 -5.93 -6.37
N SER A 305 -35.48 -6.33 -5.57
CA SER A 305 -34.15 -6.69 -6.04
C SER A 305 -34.01 -8.22 -6.03
N PHE A 306 -33.50 -8.80 -7.12
CA PHE A 306 -33.31 -10.25 -7.23
C PHE A 306 -32.21 -10.76 -6.30
N THR A 307 -31.16 -9.96 -6.08
CA THR A 307 -29.99 -10.30 -5.28
C THR A 307 -30.30 -10.23 -3.79
N TYR A 308 -30.87 -9.13 -3.31
CA TYR A 308 -31.31 -8.96 -1.92
C TYR A 308 -32.41 -9.95 -1.52
N HIS A 309 -33.26 -10.36 -2.48
CA HIS A 309 -34.20 -11.45 -2.29
C HIS A 309 -33.49 -12.80 -2.01
N LEU A 310 -32.38 -13.09 -2.70
CA LEU A 310 -31.57 -14.28 -2.44
C LEU A 310 -30.72 -14.16 -1.16
N HIS A 311 -30.16 -12.98 -0.85
CA HIS A 311 -29.51 -12.74 0.44
C HIS A 311 -30.45 -13.03 1.60
N SER A 312 -31.69 -12.55 1.55
CA SER A 312 -32.73 -12.85 2.56
C SER A 312 -32.95 -14.35 2.81
N LEU A 313 -32.71 -15.20 1.80
CA LEU A 313 -32.80 -16.66 1.94
C LEU A 313 -31.51 -17.25 2.53
N ASN A 314 -30.34 -16.75 2.13
CA ASN A 314 -29.07 -17.15 2.73
C ASN A 314 -28.97 -16.71 4.19
N ASP A 315 -29.54 -15.57 4.58
CA ASP A 315 -29.61 -15.12 5.97
C ASP A 315 -30.41 -16.10 6.86
N ILE A 316 -31.50 -16.68 6.33
CA ILE A 316 -32.27 -17.74 7.01
C ILE A 316 -31.43 -19.01 7.14
N TYR A 317 -30.66 -19.38 6.12
CA TYR A 317 -29.75 -20.52 6.18
C TYR A 317 -28.67 -20.31 7.23
N ASP A 318 -27.95 -19.19 7.18
CA ASP A 318 -26.86 -18.84 8.10
C ASP A 318 -27.37 -18.74 9.55
N TYR A 319 -28.48 -18.05 9.80
CA TYR A 319 -29.10 -18.01 11.12
C TYR A 319 -29.42 -19.42 11.66
N TYR A 320 -29.97 -20.30 10.83
CA TYR A 320 -30.21 -21.70 11.21
C TYR A 320 -28.90 -22.47 11.47
N MET A 321 -27.87 -22.27 10.64
CA MET A 321 -26.57 -22.92 10.81
C MET A 321 -25.88 -22.50 12.12
N TYR A 322 -25.96 -21.23 12.49
CA TYR A 322 -25.33 -20.70 13.70
C TYR A 322 -26.12 -21.02 14.98
N THR A 323 -27.46 -20.98 14.95
CA THR A 323 -28.32 -21.21 16.13
C THR A 323 -28.78 -22.65 16.33
N GLY A 324 -29.02 -23.38 15.23
CA GLY A 324 -29.76 -24.64 15.24
C GLY A 324 -31.26 -24.49 15.54
N ASP A 325 -31.85 -23.29 15.41
CA ASP A 325 -33.28 -23.02 15.68
C ASP A 325 -34.19 -23.67 14.60
N VAL A 326 -34.44 -24.97 14.77
CA VAL A 326 -35.34 -25.76 13.91
C VAL A 326 -36.78 -25.26 13.97
N ASP A 327 -37.24 -24.76 15.12
CA ASP A 327 -38.62 -24.29 15.30
C ASP A 327 -38.86 -23.00 14.49
N PHE A 328 -37.91 -22.06 14.51
CA PHE A 328 -37.91 -20.91 13.63
C PHE A 328 -37.90 -21.34 12.16
N LEU A 329 -36.95 -22.19 11.75
CA LEU A 329 -36.84 -22.66 10.38
C LEU A 329 -38.16 -23.32 9.90
N MET A 330 -38.78 -24.18 10.71
CA MET A 330 -40.08 -24.79 10.39
C MET A 330 -41.19 -23.76 10.23
N SER A 331 -41.19 -22.68 11.02
CA SER A 331 -42.20 -21.62 10.93
C SER A 331 -42.10 -20.82 9.63
N VAL A 332 -40.89 -20.57 9.12
CA VAL A 332 -40.65 -19.79 7.90
C VAL A 332 -40.49 -20.65 6.63
N TRP A 333 -40.38 -21.97 6.76
CA TRP A 333 -40.08 -22.87 5.62
C TRP A 333 -41.08 -22.78 4.46
N GLY A 334 -42.35 -22.51 4.73
CA GLY A 334 -43.36 -22.26 3.70
C GLY A 334 -43.05 -21.00 2.86
N GLN A 335 -42.61 -19.94 3.52
CA GLN A 335 -42.22 -18.68 2.90
C GLN A 335 -40.89 -18.82 2.12
N TYR A 336 -39.91 -19.52 2.71
CA TYR A 336 -38.63 -19.84 2.07
C TYR A 336 -38.83 -20.58 0.76
N LYS A 337 -39.66 -21.65 0.76
CA LYS A 337 -39.95 -22.42 -0.47
C LYS A 337 -40.61 -21.56 -1.55
N LEU A 338 -41.60 -20.75 -1.18
CA LEU A 338 -42.30 -19.88 -2.13
C LEU A 338 -41.35 -18.86 -2.78
N ALA A 339 -40.44 -18.27 -2.00
CA ALA A 339 -39.39 -17.37 -2.47
C ALA A 339 -38.39 -18.06 -3.41
N LEU A 340 -37.85 -19.22 -3.02
CA LEU A 340 -36.87 -19.92 -3.84
C LEU A 340 -37.50 -20.49 -5.12
N ASP A 341 -38.74 -20.99 -5.07
CA ASP A 341 -39.48 -21.42 -6.25
C ASP A 341 -39.78 -20.26 -7.21
N TYR A 342 -40.00 -19.02 -6.72
CA TYR A 342 -40.08 -17.83 -7.57
C TYR A 342 -38.75 -17.58 -8.29
N SER A 343 -37.63 -17.64 -7.57
CA SER A 343 -36.30 -17.43 -8.16
C SER A 343 -35.95 -18.51 -9.19
N ILE A 344 -36.27 -19.79 -8.94
CA ILE A 344 -36.03 -20.89 -9.88
C ILE A 344 -36.84 -20.73 -11.19
N GLN A 345 -38.03 -20.13 -11.14
CA GLN A 345 -38.83 -19.85 -12.34
C GLN A 345 -38.20 -18.84 -13.31
N SER A 346 -37.16 -18.10 -12.88
CA SER A 346 -36.41 -17.21 -13.77
C SER A 346 -35.41 -17.95 -14.68
N ILE A 347 -35.11 -19.22 -14.40
CA ILE A 347 -34.20 -20.03 -15.23
C ILE A 347 -34.86 -20.36 -16.56
N ASP A 348 -34.24 -19.92 -17.66
CA ASP A 348 -34.79 -20.02 -19.01
C ASP A 348 -34.16 -21.18 -19.83
N GLN A 349 -34.35 -21.19 -21.16
CA GLN A 349 -33.81 -22.22 -22.05
C GLN A 349 -32.26 -22.24 -22.15
N THR A 350 -31.58 -21.19 -21.71
CA THR A 350 -30.10 -21.14 -21.61
C THR A 350 -29.57 -21.96 -20.43
N GLY A 351 -30.41 -22.29 -19.45
CA GLY A 351 -30.01 -22.90 -18.19
C GLY A 351 -29.50 -21.91 -17.14
N LEU A 352 -29.62 -20.61 -17.41
CA LEU A 352 -29.35 -19.50 -16.48
C LEU A 352 -30.65 -18.73 -16.15
N ALA A 353 -30.66 -18.10 -14.98
CA ALA A 353 -31.68 -17.12 -14.58
C ALA A 353 -31.61 -15.87 -15.46
N TYR A 354 -32.73 -15.52 -16.11
CA TYR A 354 -32.91 -14.26 -16.81
C TYR A 354 -33.52 -13.21 -15.86
N VAL A 355 -32.73 -12.20 -15.48
CA VAL A 355 -33.18 -11.15 -14.55
C VAL A 355 -33.58 -9.89 -15.32
N ASN A 356 -34.78 -9.41 -14.98
CA ASN A 356 -35.42 -8.23 -15.57
C ASN A 356 -35.75 -7.13 -14.55
N SER A 357 -35.39 -7.31 -13.28
CA SER A 357 -35.47 -6.20 -12.31
C SER A 357 -34.42 -5.14 -12.65
N SER A 358 -34.71 -3.89 -12.27
CA SER A 358 -33.82 -2.73 -12.44
C SER A 358 -33.47 -2.03 -11.13
N LEU A 359 -33.69 -2.71 -10.00
CA LEU A 359 -33.36 -2.23 -8.67
C LEU A 359 -32.30 -3.11 -8.05
N ASP A 360 -31.11 -2.56 -7.86
CA ASP A 360 -30.05 -3.14 -7.05
C ASP A 360 -29.07 -2.04 -6.65
N TRP A 361 -28.42 -2.18 -5.49
CA TRP A 361 -27.59 -1.11 -4.96
C TRP A 361 -26.31 -0.92 -5.80
N LEU A 362 -25.79 0.30 -5.86
CA LEU A 362 -24.63 0.71 -6.68
C LEU A 362 -24.68 0.52 -8.21
N ARG A 363 -25.69 -0.11 -8.84
CA ARG A 363 -25.69 -0.30 -10.32
C ARG A 363 -26.75 0.44 -11.11
N SER A 364 -26.37 0.74 -12.36
CA SER A 364 -27.20 1.37 -13.39
C SER A 364 -27.15 0.56 -14.70
N GLY A 365 -28.31 0.06 -15.17
CA GLY A 365 -28.43 -0.56 -16.51
C GLY A 365 -28.69 -2.08 -16.52
N MET A 366 -29.56 -2.57 -15.65
CA MET A 366 -29.83 -4.00 -15.41
C MET A 366 -30.64 -4.71 -16.53
N GLY A 367 -30.17 -5.89 -16.99
CA GLY A 367 -30.92 -6.92 -17.73
C GLY A 367 -30.06 -8.11 -18.22
N GLY A 368 -30.67 -9.25 -18.62
CA GLY A 368 -30.00 -10.33 -19.40
C GLY A 368 -29.80 -11.69 -18.68
N HIS A 369 -28.94 -12.55 -19.25
CA HIS A 369 -28.31 -13.70 -18.57
C HIS A 369 -26.90 -13.34 -18.13
N ASN A 370 -26.46 -13.87 -17.00
CA ASN A 370 -25.89 -12.98 -16.01
C ASN A 370 -24.95 -13.80 -15.08
N ILE A 371 -23.67 -13.41 -14.90
CA ILE A 371 -22.73 -14.10 -13.98
C ILE A 371 -22.85 -13.67 -12.50
N GLU A 372 -22.57 -12.40 -12.15
CA GLU A 372 -22.51 -11.83 -10.78
C GLU A 372 -22.68 -10.26 -10.63
N ALA A 373 -23.76 -9.84 -9.92
CA ALA A 373 -24.65 -8.64 -10.02
C ALA A 373 -24.39 -7.64 -8.90
N CYS A 374 -24.50 -6.35 -9.20
CA CYS A 374 -25.82 -5.71 -9.22
C CYS A 374 -26.59 -5.59 -10.58
N VAL A 375 -26.14 -6.20 -11.70
CA VAL A 375 -26.92 -7.21 -12.46
C VAL A 375 -26.00 -8.18 -13.18
N SER A 376 -26.13 -9.41 -12.68
CA SER A 376 -25.40 -10.66 -12.90
C SER A 376 -25.50 -11.85 -11.82
N LEU A 377 -25.59 -11.71 -10.46
CA LEU A 377 -25.55 -12.73 -9.31
C LEU A 377 -26.69 -13.74 -9.39
N ALA A 378 -27.57 -13.53 -10.36
CA ALA A 378 -28.73 -14.33 -10.61
C ALA A 378 -28.41 -15.83 -10.72
N ASN A 379 -27.15 -16.18 -11.00
CA ASN A 379 -26.71 -17.56 -11.19
C ASN A 379 -25.74 -18.05 -10.10
N SER A 380 -24.71 -17.28 -9.70
CA SER A 380 -23.80 -17.70 -8.63
C SER A 380 -24.49 -17.75 -7.26
N ILE A 381 -25.13 -16.66 -6.82
CA ILE A 381 -25.89 -16.68 -5.56
C ILE A 381 -27.11 -17.59 -5.67
N LEU A 382 -27.79 -17.69 -6.81
CA LEU A 382 -28.91 -18.64 -6.93
C LEU A 382 -28.44 -20.09 -6.78
N TYR A 383 -27.33 -20.47 -7.41
CA TYR A 383 -26.73 -21.80 -7.24
C TYR A 383 -26.39 -22.08 -5.77
N TYR A 384 -25.75 -21.11 -5.10
CA TYR A 384 -25.46 -21.18 -3.66
C TYR A 384 -26.74 -21.34 -2.81
N THR A 385 -27.76 -20.51 -3.07
CA THR A 385 -29.05 -20.49 -2.36
C THR A 385 -29.86 -21.76 -2.57
N ILE A 386 -29.84 -22.34 -3.79
CA ILE A 386 -30.48 -23.63 -4.05
C ILE A 386 -29.77 -24.75 -3.28
N ASN A 387 -28.44 -24.77 -3.29
CA ASN A 387 -27.65 -25.75 -2.54
C ASN A 387 -27.88 -25.63 -1.02
N ASN A 388 -27.97 -24.42 -0.48
CA ASN A 388 -28.33 -24.17 0.91
C ASN A 388 -29.78 -24.59 1.21
N GLY A 389 -30.72 -24.29 0.32
CA GLY A 389 -32.10 -24.77 0.39
C GLY A 389 -32.20 -26.30 0.41
N LEU A 390 -31.38 -27.01 -0.37
CA LEU A 390 -31.30 -28.48 -0.35
C LEU A 390 -30.76 -29.01 0.99
N LYS A 391 -29.80 -28.34 1.63
CA LYS A 391 -29.34 -28.67 3.00
C LYS A 391 -30.47 -28.47 4.02
N LEU A 392 -31.19 -27.34 3.97
CA LEU A 392 -32.34 -27.06 4.86
C LEU A 392 -33.47 -28.08 4.66
N ALA A 393 -33.79 -28.42 3.42
CA ALA A 393 -34.77 -29.44 3.10
C ALA A 393 -34.38 -30.82 3.65
N SER A 394 -33.09 -31.18 3.59
CA SER A 394 -32.57 -32.39 4.22
C SER A 394 -32.68 -32.34 5.75
N ALA A 395 -32.41 -31.19 6.39
CA ALA A 395 -32.54 -31.02 7.83
C ALA A 395 -34.00 -31.15 8.31
N LEU A 396 -34.95 -30.69 7.50
CA LEU A 396 -36.40 -30.79 7.74
C LEU A 396 -37.03 -32.12 7.26
N ASN A 397 -36.26 -32.98 6.59
CA ASN A 397 -36.75 -34.18 5.88
C ASN A 397 -37.83 -33.89 4.81
N ASP A 398 -37.82 -32.71 4.19
CA ASP A 398 -38.74 -32.32 3.12
C ASP A 398 -38.22 -32.76 1.74
N THR A 399 -38.60 -33.96 1.32
CA THR A 399 -38.21 -34.49 -0.01
C THR A 399 -39.08 -33.98 -1.15
N SER A 400 -40.05 -33.08 -0.91
CA SER A 400 -41.03 -32.69 -1.94
C SER A 400 -40.44 -31.78 -3.03
N ILE A 401 -39.42 -30.99 -2.68
CA ILE A 401 -38.76 -30.04 -3.58
C ILE A 401 -37.46 -30.57 -4.21
N THR A 402 -36.86 -31.63 -3.65
CA THR A 402 -35.46 -32.00 -3.87
C THR A 402 -35.14 -32.25 -5.34
N THR A 403 -36.03 -32.96 -6.06
CA THR A 403 -35.86 -33.23 -7.50
C THR A 403 -35.89 -31.96 -8.34
N ASN A 404 -36.79 -31.01 -8.05
CA ASN A 404 -36.93 -29.76 -8.80
C ASN A 404 -35.68 -28.90 -8.61
N TRP A 405 -35.32 -28.66 -7.35
CA TRP A 405 -34.20 -27.81 -6.96
C TRP A 405 -32.85 -28.39 -7.41
N THR A 406 -32.63 -29.70 -7.27
CA THR A 406 -31.40 -30.35 -7.78
C THR A 406 -31.28 -30.24 -9.30
N THR A 407 -32.41 -30.36 -10.03
CA THR A 407 -32.42 -30.20 -11.49
C THR A 407 -32.05 -28.76 -11.87
N ALA A 408 -32.67 -27.76 -11.22
CA ALA A 408 -32.38 -26.34 -11.43
C ALA A 408 -30.91 -25.97 -11.15
N ALA A 409 -30.33 -26.46 -10.05
CA ALA A 409 -28.92 -26.21 -9.74
C ALA A 409 -27.97 -26.85 -10.76
N SER A 410 -28.32 -28.00 -11.34
CA SER A 410 -27.40 -28.79 -12.18
C SER A 410 -27.03 -28.13 -13.52
N THR A 411 -27.85 -27.20 -14.04
CA THR A 411 -27.59 -26.53 -15.33
C THR A 411 -26.67 -25.32 -15.20
N ILE A 412 -26.71 -24.64 -14.05
CA ILE A 412 -26.11 -23.31 -13.88
C ILE A 412 -24.59 -23.30 -14.12
N PRO A 413 -23.75 -24.15 -13.48
CA PRO A 413 -22.30 -24.04 -13.64
C PRO A 413 -21.83 -24.31 -15.07
N ALA A 414 -22.49 -25.22 -15.80
CA ALA A 414 -22.15 -25.52 -17.19
C ALA A 414 -22.54 -24.38 -18.13
N ALA A 415 -23.72 -23.78 -17.93
CA ALA A 415 -24.18 -22.65 -18.74
C ALA A 415 -23.35 -21.38 -18.47
N ALA A 416 -23.00 -21.11 -17.21
CA ALA A 416 -22.15 -19.98 -16.81
C ALA A 416 -20.77 -20.04 -17.47
N ASN A 417 -20.10 -21.20 -17.38
CA ASN A 417 -18.80 -21.41 -18.03
C ASN A 417 -18.86 -21.37 -19.58
N ALA A 418 -20.01 -21.69 -20.18
CA ALA A 418 -20.17 -21.66 -21.64
C ALA A 418 -20.54 -20.28 -22.22
N LEU A 419 -21.29 -19.46 -21.48
CA LEU A 419 -21.86 -18.20 -21.98
C LEU A 419 -21.10 -16.95 -21.52
N LEU A 420 -20.46 -17.00 -20.34
CA LEU A 420 -20.03 -15.80 -19.62
C LEU A 420 -18.52 -15.78 -19.33
N TRP A 421 -17.82 -16.91 -19.33
CA TRP A 421 -16.36 -16.95 -19.12
C TRP A 421 -15.59 -16.29 -20.27
N ASP A 422 -14.69 -15.34 -19.96
CA ASP A 422 -13.73 -14.81 -20.94
C ASP A 422 -12.30 -15.28 -20.63
N PRO A 423 -11.74 -16.23 -21.39
CA PRO A 423 -10.39 -16.73 -21.17
C PRO A 423 -9.30 -15.70 -21.52
N THR A 424 -9.64 -14.55 -22.10
CA THR A 424 -8.71 -13.45 -22.39
C THR A 424 -8.54 -12.55 -21.17
N ALA A 425 -9.63 -12.30 -20.44
CA ALA A 425 -9.63 -11.49 -19.23
C ALA A 425 -9.38 -12.30 -17.95
N ASN A 426 -9.39 -13.64 -18.03
CA ASN A 426 -9.35 -14.56 -16.89
C ASN A 426 -10.48 -14.30 -15.88
N LEU A 427 -11.60 -13.80 -16.36
CA LEU A 427 -12.75 -13.35 -15.58
C LEU A 427 -14.04 -13.66 -16.35
N TYR A 428 -15.10 -13.93 -15.63
CA TYR A 428 -16.44 -13.94 -16.17
C TYR A 428 -16.90 -12.52 -16.48
N ARG A 429 -17.50 -12.36 -17.66
CA ARG A 429 -18.21 -11.17 -18.10
C ARG A 429 -19.49 -11.02 -17.32
N ASP A 430 -19.83 -9.77 -17.06
CA ASP A 430 -21.07 -9.34 -16.45
C ASP A 430 -22.30 -10.12 -16.99
N ASN A 431 -22.65 -9.91 -18.25
CA ASN A 431 -23.85 -10.49 -18.85
C ASN A 431 -23.64 -10.86 -20.32
N ASP A 432 -24.59 -11.63 -20.88
CA ASP A 432 -24.55 -12.15 -22.24
C ASP A 432 -24.76 -11.09 -23.33
N THR A 433 -25.11 -9.85 -22.95
CA THR A 433 -25.35 -8.71 -23.86
C THR A 433 -24.26 -7.63 -23.80
N VAL A 434 -23.53 -7.49 -22.69
CA VAL A 434 -22.49 -6.46 -22.48
C VAL A 434 -21.09 -7.07 -22.59
N THR A 435 -20.36 -6.69 -23.63
CA THR A 435 -19.00 -7.17 -23.88
C THR A 435 -17.95 -6.30 -23.20
N GLY A 436 -16.94 -6.92 -22.57
CA GLY A 436 -15.78 -6.23 -22.01
C GLY A 436 -15.98 -5.60 -20.63
N PHE A 437 -17.10 -5.88 -19.96
CA PHE A 437 -17.35 -5.47 -18.58
C PHE A 437 -17.23 -6.68 -17.63
N TYR A 438 -16.49 -6.51 -16.54
CA TYR A 438 -16.01 -7.58 -15.67
C TYR A 438 -16.11 -7.16 -14.19
N PRO A 439 -17.22 -7.46 -13.52
CA PRO A 439 -17.47 -7.02 -12.15
C PRO A 439 -16.49 -7.61 -11.11
N GLN A 440 -16.32 -6.92 -9.99
CA GLN A 440 -15.53 -7.36 -8.83
C GLN A 440 -16.33 -8.40 -8.01
N ASP A 441 -17.53 -8.01 -7.53
CA ASP A 441 -18.52 -8.89 -6.89
C ASP A 441 -18.65 -10.19 -7.71
N GLY A 442 -19.04 -9.99 -8.97
CA GLY A 442 -18.58 -10.63 -10.18
C GLY A 442 -17.89 -11.98 -10.04
N ASN A 443 -16.61 -11.87 -9.77
CA ASN A 443 -15.73 -12.99 -9.89
C ASN A 443 -15.46 -13.62 -8.52
N ALA A 444 -15.68 -12.86 -7.43
CA ALA A 444 -15.57 -13.35 -6.06
C ALA A 444 -16.58 -14.48 -5.76
N TRP A 445 -17.89 -14.28 -5.96
CA TRP A 445 -18.85 -15.36 -5.66
C TRP A 445 -18.80 -16.51 -6.65
N SER A 446 -18.29 -16.33 -7.87
CA SER A 446 -18.08 -17.48 -8.77
C SER A 446 -17.18 -18.55 -8.09
N ILE A 447 -16.27 -18.10 -7.21
CA ILE A 447 -15.45 -18.93 -6.33
C ILE A 447 -16.23 -19.37 -5.08
N ILE A 448 -16.90 -18.46 -4.36
CA ILE A 448 -17.65 -18.79 -3.13
C ILE A 448 -18.75 -19.83 -3.38
N ALA A 449 -19.49 -19.70 -4.49
CA ALA A 449 -20.54 -20.62 -4.89
C ALA A 449 -20.01 -21.93 -5.50
N GLY A 450 -18.72 -22.03 -5.82
CA GLY A 450 -18.10 -23.22 -6.43
C GLY A 450 -18.41 -23.41 -7.92
N ILE A 451 -18.70 -22.34 -8.67
CA ILE A 451 -18.88 -22.38 -10.14
C ILE A 451 -17.51 -22.38 -10.84
N ALA A 452 -16.57 -21.60 -10.32
CA ALA A 452 -15.17 -21.63 -10.71
C ALA A 452 -14.49 -22.88 -10.12
N ASN A 453 -13.84 -23.68 -10.96
CA ASN A 453 -12.93 -24.74 -10.50
C ASN A 453 -11.62 -24.12 -9.96
N ALA A 454 -10.77 -24.91 -9.30
CA ALA A 454 -9.53 -24.43 -8.69
C ALA A 454 -8.60 -23.62 -9.63
N THR A 455 -8.47 -24.01 -10.90
CA THR A 455 -7.67 -23.27 -11.88
C THR A 455 -8.30 -21.93 -12.21
N THR A 456 -9.60 -21.92 -12.50
CA THR A 456 -10.37 -20.71 -12.78
C THR A 456 -10.41 -19.77 -11.58
N ALA A 457 -10.51 -20.31 -10.35
CA ALA A 457 -10.50 -19.53 -9.12
C ALA A 457 -9.15 -18.83 -8.87
N SER A 458 -8.03 -19.53 -9.10
CA SER A 458 -6.69 -18.92 -9.03
C SER A 458 -6.50 -17.82 -10.09
N GLN A 459 -6.96 -18.05 -11.32
CA GLN A 459 -6.93 -17.08 -12.41
C GLN A 459 -7.71 -15.79 -12.09
N ILE A 460 -8.95 -15.95 -11.59
CA ILE A 460 -9.79 -14.85 -11.12
C ILE A 460 -9.11 -14.08 -9.99
N SER A 461 -8.60 -14.79 -8.99
CA SER A 461 -7.94 -14.23 -7.81
C SER A 461 -6.77 -13.33 -8.20
N ALA A 462 -5.93 -13.76 -9.14
CA ALA A 462 -4.86 -12.93 -9.68
C ALA A 462 -5.38 -11.73 -10.52
N ALA A 463 -6.43 -11.93 -11.31
CA ALA A 463 -7.00 -10.91 -12.18
C ALA A 463 -7.80 -9.82 -11.43
N LEU A 464 -8.33 -10.12 -10.25
CA LEU A 464 -8.89 -9.14 -9.32
C LEU A 464 -7.78 -8.36 -8.60
N ALA A 465 -6.79 -9.06 -8.04
CA ALA A 465 -5.65 -8.44 -7.35
C ALA A 465 -4.88 -7.44 -8.23
N ALA A 466 -4.73 -7.73 -9.53
CA ALA A 466 -4.10 -6.84 -10.50
C ALA A 466 -4.84 -5.50 -10.73
N ARG A 467 -6.04 -5.30 -10.18
CA ARG A 467 -6.85 -4.07 -10.31
C ARG A 467 -6.70 -3.11 -9.13
N TRP A 468 -6.13 -3.56 -8.02
CA TRP A 468 -6.11 -2.79 -6.79
C TRP A 468 -5.38 -1.46 -6.96
N VAL A 469 -5.89 -0.43 -6.28
CA VAL A 469 -5.30 0.91 -6.29
C VAL A 469 -4.72 1.16 -4.90
N ALA A 470 -3.40 1.00 -4.77
CA ALA A 470 -2.70 1.29 -3.52
C ALA A 470 -2.66 2.81 -3.24
N PRO A 471 -2.81 3.26 -1.99
CA PRO A 471 -3.02 2.47 -0.76
C PRO A 471 -4.51 2.21 -0.42
N TYR A 472 -5.44 2.45 -1.35
CA TYR A 472 -6.86 2.61 -1.04
C TYR A 472 -7.69 1.33 -1.06
N GLY A 473 -7.40 0.35 -1.93
CA GLY A 473 -8.11 -0.94 -1.96
C GLY A 473 -8.53 -1.44 -3.34
N ALA A 474 -9.46 -2.39 -3.34
CA ALA A 474 -9.96 -3.04 -4.55
C ALA A 474 -11.12 -2.23 -5.18
N PRO A 475 -10.99 -1.79 -6.46
CA PRO A 475 -12.07 -1.06 -7.13
C PRO A 475 -13.21 -1.99 -7.49
N ALA A 476 -14.43 -1.46 -7.45
CA ALA A 476 -15.68 -2.10 -7.81
C ALA A 476 -16.25 -1.48 -9.11
N PRO A 477 -15.86 -1.93 -10.32
CA PRO A 477 -16.28 -1.31 -11.59
C PRO A 477 -17.81 -1.21 -11.76
N GLU A 478 -18.54 -2.17 -11.19
CA GLU A 478 -20.00 -2.19 -11.03
C GLU A 478 -20.55 -0.88 -10.45
N ALA A 479 -19.91 -0.38 -9.41
CA ALA A 479 -20.31 0.82 -8.68
C ALA A 479 -19.93 2.13 -9.40
N GLY A 480 -19.23 2.02 -10.53
CA GLY A 480 -18.62 3.12 -11.25
C GLY A 480 -17.09 3.03 -11.23
N ALA A 481 -16.45 3.53 -12.28
CA ALA A 481 -15.02 3.34 -12.56
C ALA A 481 -14.03 3.90 -11.50
N THR A 482 -14.53 4.58 -10.46
CA THR A 482 -13.73 5.22 -9.41
C THR A 482 -14.20 4.88 -7.99
N VAL A 483 -15.01 3.84 -7.81
CA VAL A 483 -15.56 3.45 -6.50
C VAL A 483 -14.82 2.26 -5.91
N ILE A 484 -14.58 2.29 -4.61
CA ILE A 484 -14.21 1.14 -3.78
C ILE A 484 -15.41 0.79 -2.90
N SER A 485 -15.81 -0.48 -2.95
CA SER A 485 -16.93 -1.03 -2.16
C SER A 485 -16.40 -2.08 -1.17
N PRO A 486 -16.38 -1.78 0.14
CA PRO A 486 -16.10 -2.77 1.18
C PRO A 486 -17.03 -3.98 1.17
N PHE A 487 -18.27 -3.83 0.68
CA PHE A 487 -19.21 -4.95 0.50
C PHE A 487 -18.69 -5.96 -0.54
N ALA A 488 -18.38 -5.51 -1.76
CA ALA A 488 -17.82 -6.36 -2.81
C ALA A 488 -16.44 -6.91 -2.41
N SER A 489 -15.59 -6.05 -1.84
CA SER A 489 -14.24 -6.43 -1.38
C SER A 489 -14.28 -7.44 -0.24
N GLY A 490 -15.32 -7.42 0.60
CA GLY A 490 -15.54 -8.41 1.66
C GLY A 490 -15.84 -9.82 1.14
N PHE A 491 -16.38 -9.96 -0.06
CA PHE A 491 -16.48 -11.24 -0.77
C PHE A 491 -15.17 -11.59 -1.49
N GLU A 492 -14.46 -10.62 -2.06
CA GLU A 492 -13.16 -10.83 -2.69
C GLU A 492 -12.11 -11.40 -1.71
N VAL A 493 -12.06 -10.91 -0.47
CA VAL A 493 -11.21 -11.50 0.60
C VAL A 493 -11.50 -13.00 0.79
N GLN A 494 -12.77 -13.40 0.83
CA GLN A 494 -13.16 -14.81 0.95
C GLN A 494 -12.77 -15.61 -0.30
N ALA A 495 -12.94 -15.02 -1.47
CA ALA A 495 -12.59 -15.63 -2.75
C ALA A 495 -11.07 -15.87 -2.88
N HIS A 496 -10.23 -14.94 -2.42
CA HIS A 496 -8.78 -15.15 -2.34
C HIS A 496 -8.42 -16.33 -1.45
N PHE A 497 -8.96 -16.39 -0.22
CA PHE A 497 -8.77 -17.55 0.66
C PHE A 497 -9.25 -18.87 0.03
N LEU A 498 -10.37 -18.87 -0.69
CA LEU A 498 -10.94 -20.05 -1.35
C LEU A 498 -10.19 -20.47 -2.62
N SER A 499 -9.52 -19.52 -3.30
CA SER A 499 -8.67 -19.77 -4.47
C SER A 499 -7.31 -20.40 -4.13
N GLY A 500 -6.94 -20.46 -2.84
CA GLY A 500 -5.62 -20.87 -2.35
C GLY A 500 -4.64 -19.72 -2.11
N ASN A 501 -4.98 -18.50 -2.52
CA ASN A 501 -4.14 -17.30 -2.41
C ASN A 501 -4.38 -16.57 -1.08
N ALA A 502 -4.03 -17.20 0.04
CA ALA A 502 -4.25 -16.64 1.39
C ALA A 502 -3.43 -15.35 1.64
N ASP A 503 -2.21 -15.26 1.11
CA ASP A 503 -1.35 -14.07 1.23
C ASP A 503 -2.03 -12.85 0.59
N THR A 504 -2.65 -13.04 -0.57
CA THR A 504 -3.44 -12.02 -1.28
C THR A 504 -4.64 -11.56 -0.44
N ALA A 505 -5.35 -12.49 0.20
CA ALA A 505 -6.46 -12.14 1.08
C ALA A 505 -6.01 -11.23 2.24
N ILE A 506 -4.88 -11.55 2.87
CA ILE A 506 -4.31 -10.78 3.98
C ILE A 506 -3.80 -9.41 3.51
N ALA A 507 -3.09 -9.35 2.38
CA ALA A 507 -2.60 -8.09 1.80
C ALA A 507 -3.75 -7.10 1.51
N LEU A 508 -4.88 -7.58 0.99
CA LEU A 508 -6.08 -6.75 0.78
C LEU A 508 -6.65 -6.23 2.11
N VAL A 509 -6.75 -7.09 3.13
CA VAL A 509 -7.25 -6.71 4.45
C VAL A 509 -6.37 -5.66 5.12
N GLU A 510 -5.04 -5.81 5.06
CA GLU A 510 -4.12 -4.84 5.64
C GLU A 510 -4.15 -3.49 4.92
N MET A 511 -4.03 -3.48 3.58
CA MET A 511 -4.06 -2.25 2.79
C MET A 511 -5.40 -1.50 2.95
N MET A 512 -6.52 -2.20 2.72
CA MET A 512 -7.81 -1.55 2.60
C MET A 512 -8.45 -1.29 3.98
N TRP A 513 -8.46 -2.26 4.89
CA TRP A 513 -9.14 -2.10 6.18
C TRP A 513 -8.26 -1.51 7.28
N ALA A 514 -6.98 -1.92 7.39
CA ALA A 514 -6.11 -1.39 8.44
C ALA A 514 -5.54 -0.01 8.06
N ASP A 515 -4.77 0.05 6.97
CA ASP A 515 -3.97 1.22 6.63
C ASP A 515 -4.85 2.40 6.17
N PHE A 516 -5.92 2.14 5.41
CA PHE A 516 -6.86 3.18 5.00
C PHE A 516 -8.05 3.34 5.96
N MET A 517 -8.93 2.33 6.12
CA MET A 517 -10.21 2.51 6.82
C MET A 517 -10.10 2.69 8.34
N LEU A 518 -8.96 2.36 8.98
CA LEU A 518 -8.70 2.67 10.40
C LEU A 518 -7.70 3.81 10.60
N ASP A 519 -6.56 3.76 9.92
CA ASP A 519 -5.42 4.65 10.20
C ASP A 519 -5.44 6.00 9.47
N ASP A 520 -6.27 6.19 8.44
CA ASP A 520 -6.41 7.50 7.81
C ASP A 520 -7.00 8.55 8.78
N PRO A 521 -6.43 9.77 8.91
CA PRO A 521 -6.88 10.81 9.84
C PRO A 521 -8.34 11.31 9.66
N ARG A 522 -8.98 10.95 8.54
CA ARG A 522 -10.39 11.27 8.25
C ARG A 522 -11.34 10.18 8.77
N MET A 523 -10.83 8.99 9.10
CA MET A 523 -11.59 7.85 9.58
C MET A 523 -11.73 7.83 11.12
N THR A 524 -12.41 6.82 11.64
CA THR A 524 -12.79 6.75 13.06
C THR A 524 -11.80 5.98 13.95
N ASN A 525 -10.76 5.34 13.38
CA ASN A 525 -9.81 4.45 14.09
C ASN A 525 -10.52 3.32 14.90
N SER A 526 -11.73 2.93 14.50
CA SER A 526 -12.54 1.99 15.30
C SER A 526 -13.69 1.33 14.57
N THR A 527 -14.21 1.93 13.50
CA THR A 527 -15.34 1.40 12.73
C THR A 527 -15.11 1.59 11.24
N PHE A 528 -15.82 0.79 10.44
CA PHE A 528 -15.62 0.76 8.99
C PHE A 528 -16.63 1.61 8.22
N ILE A 529 -16.10 2.38 7.26
CA ILE A 529 -16.86 3.20 6.33
C ILE A 529 -17.62 2.36 5.30
N GLU A 530 -18.76 2.88 4.90
CA GLU A 530 -19.68 2.32 3.90
C GLU A 530 -19.07 2.18 2.50
N GLY A 531 -18.33 3.19 2.02
CA GLY A 531 -17.76 3.22 0.68
C GLY A 531 -17.08 4.55 0.38
N TYR A 532 -16.19 4.56 -0.61
CA TYR A 532 -15.34 5.72 -0.93
C TYR A 532 -14.78 5.62 -2.35
N SER A 533 -13.98 6.61 -2.76
CA SER A 533 -13.40 6.66 -4.10
C SER A 533 -12.00 6.04 -4.14
N ASN A 534 -11.61 5.48 -5.29
CA ASN A 534 -10.29 4.87 -5.50
C ASN A 534 -9.12 5.86 -5.54
N ASP A 535 -9.37 7.16 -5.34
CA ASP A 535 -8.37 8.19 -5.05
C ASP A 535 -8.26 8.53 -3.56
N GLY A 536 -8.94 7.77 -2.70
CA GLY A 536 -8.96 7.95 -1.26
C GLY A 536 -9.87 9.07 -0.76
N ARG A 537 -10.64 9.76 -1.60
CA ARG A 537 -11.67 10.71 -1.11
C ARG A 537 -12.83 9.96 -0.48
N ILE A 538 -13.33 10.48 0.65
CA ILE A 538 -14.62 10.07 1.22
C ILE A 538 -15.72 10.64 0.33
N SER A 539 -16.01 9.92 -0.74
CA SER A 539 -17.04 10.26 -1.74
C SER A 539 -17.48 8.96 -2.41
N TYR A 540 -18.80 8.76 -2.53
CA TYR A 540 -19.38 7.46 -2.87
C TYR A 540 -20.53 7.67 -3.84
N ALA A 541 -20.50 6.99 -4.99
CA ALA A 541 -21.30 7.32 -6.16
C ALA A 541 -22.84 7.45 -5.97
N PRO A 542 -23.51 6.73 -5.04
CA PRO A 542 -24.93 6.91 -4.77
C PRO A 542 -25.30 8.29 -4.18
N TYR A 543 -24.33 9.00 -3.60
CA TYR A 543 -24.58 10.20 -2.81
C TYR A 543 -24.03 11.46 -3.47
N SER A 544 -24.86 12.51 -3.45
CA SER A 544 -24.48 13.87 -3.82
C SER A 544 -23.90 14.66 -2.62
N ASN A 545 -24.02 14.10 -1.43
CA ASN A 545 -23.63 14.70 -0.16
C ASN A 545 -22.70 13.75 0.59
N ASP A 546 -21.39 13.93 0.46
CA ASP A 546 -20.37 13.06 1.07
C ASP A 546 -20.55 12.91 2.60
N ALA A 547 -21.11 13.91 3.28
CA ALA A 547 -21.39 13.88 4.72
C ALA A 547 -22.44 12.82 5.13
N THR A 548 -23.21 12.28 4.18
CA THR A 548 -24.20 11.22 4.43
C THR A 548 -23.59 9.81 4.49
N ILE A 549 -22.33 9.64 4.05
CA ILE A 549 -21.63 8.35 4.04
C ILE A 549 -21.43 7.89 5.49
N SER A 550 -21.85 6.67 5.81
CA SER A 550 -21.73 6.14 7.18
C SER A 550 -20.30 5.67 7.45
N HIS A 551 -19.70 6.07 8.59
CA HIS A 551 -18.40 5.56 9.03
C HIS A 551 -18.51 4.36 9.99
N ALA A 552 -19.73 3.91 10.27
CA ALA A 552 -20.01 2.58 10.81
C ALA A 552 -21.10 1.94 9.95
N HIS A 553 -20.72 1.01 9.08
CA HIS A 553 -21.62 0.29 8.18
C HIS A 553 -21.36 -1.22 8.23
N GLY A 554 -22.41 -2.02 8.43
CA GLY A 554 -22.29 -3.45 8.74
C GLY A 554 -21.69 -4.27 7.60
N TRP A 555 -22.04 -3.94 6.35
CA TRP A 555 -21.51 -4.60 5.15
C TRP A 555 -19.98 -4.51 4.96
N SER A 556 -19.28 -3.69 5.76
CA SER A 556 -17.84 -3.48 5.67
C SER A 556 -17.08 -4.40 6.62
N THR A 557 -17.76 -5.31 7.32
CA THR A 557 -17.18 -6.12 8.41
C THR A 557 -16.65 -7.49 7.98
N GLY A 558 -16.74 -7.84 6.70
CA GLY A 558 -16.36 -9.13 6.11
C GLY A 558 -15.01 -9.73 6.51
N PRO A 559 -13.92 -8.95 6.72
CA PRO A 559 -12.66 -9.49 7.23
C PRO A 559 -12.79 -10.20 8.59
N THR A 560 -13.71 -9.79 9.46
CA THR A 560 -13.92 -10.38 10.80
C THR A 560 -14.26 -11.87 10.70
N ALA A 561 -15.27 -12.20 9.90
CA ALA A 561 -15.64 -13.59 9.63
C ALA A 561 -14.55 -14.31 8.84
N SER A 562 -13.96 -13.64 7.83
CA SER A 562 -12.99 -14.26 6.92
C SER A 562 -11.70 -14.71 7.62
N LEU A 563 -11.18 -13.89 8.55
CA LEU A 563 -10.00 -14.22 9.35
C LEU A 563 -10.26 -15.41 10.29
N THR A 564 -11.43 -15.48 10.93
CA THR A 564 -11.79 -16.64 11.77
C THR A 564 -12.04 -17.91 10.94
N PHE A 565 -12.82 -17.81 9.86
CA PHE A 565 -13.25 -18.96 9.07
C PHE A 565 -12.18 -19.53 8.14
N PHE A 566 -11.27 -18.70 7.63
CA PHE A 566 -10.27 -19.13 6.64
C PHE A 566 -8.83 -19.01 7.14
N ALA A 567 -8.41 -17.87 7.71
CA ALA A 567 -7.03 -17.73 8.19
C ALA A 567 -6.76 -18.67 9.38
N ALA A 568 -7.60 -18.56 10.43
CA ALA A 568 -7.61 -19.52 11.54
C ALA A 568 -8.29 -20.86 11.16
N GLY A 569 -9.14 -20.83 10.12
CA GLY A 569 -9.70 -22.02 9.48
C GLY A 569 -10.87 -22.69 10.20
N ILE A 570 -11.48 -22.08 11.21
CA ILE A 570 -12.48 -22.74 12.06
C ILE A 570 -13.91 -22.43 11.60
N MET A 571 -14.62 -23.43 11.05
CA MET A 571 -15.93 -23.25 10.43
C MET A 571 -16.96 -24.30 10.89
N VAL A 572 -18.21 -23.87 11.11
CA VAL A 572 -19.34 -24.79 11.34
C VAL A 572 -19.91 -25.29 10.02
N THR A 573 -20.18 -26.59 9.91
CA THR A 573 -20.73 -27.24 8.69
C THR A 573 -22.09 -27.89 8.92
N GLY A 574 -22.60 -27.83 10.16
CA GLY A 574 -23.93 -28.29 10.55
C GLY A 574 -24.50 -27.43 11.68
N ALA A 575 -25.81 -27.54 11.88
CA ALA A 575 -26.59 -26.73 12.83
C ALA A 575 -25.95 -26.61 14.23
N ALA A 576 -25.81 -25.39 14.73
CA ALA A 576 -25.16 -25.02 15.99
C ALA A 576 -23.70 -25.52 16.16
N GLY A 577 -23.03 -25.91 15.07
CA GLY A 577 -21.72 -26.57 15.10
C GLY A 577 -21.75 -28.07 15.38
N ALA A 578 -22.92 -28.74 15.25
CA ALA A 578 -23.02 -30.20 15.40
C ALA A 578 -22.05 -30.96 14.49
N THR A 579 -21.78 -30.41 13.31
CA THR A 579 -20.60 -30.73 12.51
C THR A 579 -19.77 -29.50 12.20
N TRP A 580 -18.47 -29.69 12.02
CA TRP A 580 -17.48 -28.63 11.82
C TRP A 580 -16.38 -29.06 10.84
N ASN A 581 -15.67 -28.07 10.30
CA ASN A 581 -14.47 -28.22 9.50
C ASN A 581 -13.38 -27.30 10.07
N ILE A 582 -12.16 -27.80 10.15
CA ILE A 582 -10.98 -27.05 10.58
C ILE A 582 -9.96 -27.10 9.44
N ALA A 583 -9.75 -25.97 8.76
CA ALA A 583 -8.95 -25.86 7.54
C ALA A 583 -8.13 -24.56 7.51
N PRO A 584 -7.04 -24.42 8.29
CA PRO A 584 -6.25 -23.20 8.40
C PRO A 584 -5.55 -22.81 7.09
N ARG A 585 -5.57 -21.50 6.77
CA ARG A 585 -4.95 -20.91 5.58
C ARG A 585 -4.21 -19.63 5.98
N MET A 586 -3.06 -19.79 6.64
CA MET A 586 -2.43 -18.70 7.40
C MET A 586 -1.83 -17.56 6.55
N GLY A 587 -1.55 -17.79 5.25
CA GLY A 587 -1.18 -16.73 4.30
C GLY A 587 -0.04 -15.80 4.77
N GLY A 588 1.10 -16.39 5.14
CA GLY A 588 2.28 -15.66 5.61
C GLY A 588 2.28 -15.31 7.10
N LEU A 589 1.16 -15.47 7.82
CA LEU A 589 1.13 -15.32 9.28
C LEU A 589 1.87 -16.47 9.95
N GLY A 590 2.81 -16.17 10.85
CA GLY A 590 3.54 -17.18 11.62
C GLY A 590 2.73 -17.77 12.78
N ARG A 591 1.73 -17.04 13.28
CA ARG A 591 0.82 -17.53 14.34
C ARG A 591 -0.59 -16.98 14.20
N VAL A 592 -1.59 -17.85 14.39
CA VAL A 592 -3.01 -17.48 14.44
C VAL A 592 -3.72 -18.22 15.57
N GLU A 593 -4.54 -17.52 16.34
CA GLU A 593 -5.41 -18.06 17.37
C GLU A 593 -6.80 -17.45 17.23
N ALA A 594 -7.85 -18.27 17.28
CA ALA A 594 -9.23 -17.80 17.19
C ALA A 594 -10.19 -18.72 17.93
N GLY A 595 -11.31 -18.17 18.39
CA GLY A 595 -12.37 -18.97 18.97
C GLY A 595 -13.71 -18.23 19.04
N PHE A 596 -14.78 -19.00 19.16
CA PHE A 596 -16.15 -18.51 19.36
C PHE A 596 -16.96 -19.55 20.13
N LYS A 597 -18.18 -19.22 20.52
CA LYS A 597 -19.07 -20.09 21.31
C LYS A 597 -20.37 -20.35 20.56
N THR A 598 -20.86 -21.58 20.55
CA THR A 598 -22.22 -21.93 20.07
C THR A 598 -23.10 -22.42 21.23
N ALA A 599 -24.36 -22.76 20.93
CA ALA A 599 -25.25 -23.42 21.89
C ALA A 599 -24.74 -24.80 22.36
N LEU A 600 -23.81 -25.44 21.63
CA LEU A 600 -23.23 -26.74 21.99
C LEU A 600 -21.97 -26.61 22.87
N GLY A 601 -21.26 -25.48 22.82
CA GLY A 601 -20.07 -25.23 23.62
C GLY A 601 -19.08 -24.29 22.96
N ASP A 602 -17.84 -24.31 23.44
CA ASP A 602 -16.75 -23.46 22.96
C ASP A 602 -16.00 -24.13 21.80
N PHE A 603 -15.63 -23.32 20.81
CA PHE A 603 -14.84 -23.66 19.63
C PHE A 603 -13.56 -22.83 19.64
N SER A 604 -12.38 -23.44 19.50
CA SER A 604 -11.12 -22.69 19.41
C SER A 604 -10.04 -23.43 18.63
N VAL A 605 -9.13 -22.66 18.05
CA VAL A 605 -7.94 -23.09 17.31
C VAL A 605 -6.75 -22.22 17.68
N SER A 606 -5.56 -22.80 17.69
CA SER A 606 -4.28 -22.11 17.84
C SER A 606 -3.24 -22.80 16.96
N TRP A 607 -2.66 -22.06 16.02
CA TRP A 607 -1.74 -22.54 15.00
C TRP A 607 -0.45 -21.73 15.01
N GLU A 608 0.67 -22.40 14.73
CA GLU A 608 2.00 -21.81 14.62
C GLU A 608 2.73 -22.49 13.45
N ASP A 609 3.26 -21.70 12.50
CA ASP A 609 4.05 -22.22 11.39
C ASP A 609 5.51 -22.42 11.82
N GLY A 610 5.94 -23.67 11.84
CA GLY A 610 7.28 -24.06 12.27
C GLY A 610 8.36 -23.94 11.19
N ALA A 611 8.06 -23.40 10.00
CA ALA A 611 8.92 -23.20 8.82
C ALA A 611 9.62 -24.48 8.28
N GLU A 612 10.46 -25.13 9.08
CA GLU A 612 11.03 -26.46 8.82
C GLU A 612 10.18 -27.61 9.38
N GLN A 613 9.46 -27.34 10.49
CA GLN A 613 8.64 -28.33 11.21
C GLN A 613 7.18 -28.37 10.74
N GLY A 614 6.81 -27.54 9.75
CA GLY A 614 5.45 -27.38 9.24
C GLY A 614 4.47 -26.82 10.25
N LEU A 615 3.17 -26.81 9.88
CA LEU A 615 2.11 -26.30 10.75
C LEU A 615 2.00 -27.15 12.02
N THR A 616 2.00 -26.50 13.18
CA THR A 616 1.74 -27.12 14.49
C THR A 616 0.60 -26.40 15.18
N GLY A 617 -0.01 -27.01 16.21
CA GLY A 617 -1.09 -26.34 16.92
C GLY A 617 -2.00 -27.23 17.78
N SER A 618 -3.12 -26.65 18.19
CA SER A 618 -4.17 -27.32 18.95
C SER A 618 -5.54 -26.77 18.59
N PHE A 619 -6.57 -27.58 18.80
CA PHE A 619 -7.95 -27.14 18.65
C PHE A 619 -8.86 -27.79 19.69
N GLU A 620 -9.98 -27.14 19.97
CA GLU A 620 -11.00 -27.61 20.90
C GLU A 620 -12.38 -27.39 20.30
N THR A 621 -13.18 -28.45 20.28
CA THR A 621 -14.58 -28.42 19.84
C THR A 621 -15.48 -29.15 20.85
N PRO A 622 -16.79 -28.84 20.93
CA PRO A 622 -17.64 -29.37 22.00
C PRO A 622 -17.84 -30.88 21.93
N GLU A 623 -17.84 -31.57 23.09
CA GLU A 623 -18.10 -33.00 23.19
C GLU A 623 -19.47 -33.36 22.55
N GLY A 624 -19.50 -34.41 21.73
CA GLY A 624 -20.71 -34.84 21.01
C GLY A 624 -20.91 -34.26 19.61
N THR A 625 -20.05 -33.30 19.20
CA THR A 625 -19.93 -32.88 17.78
C THR A 625 -19.07 -33.87 16.98
N VAL A 626 -19.03 -33.74 15.65
CA VAL A 626 -18.11 -34.50 14.79
C VAL A 626 -17.66 -33.68 13.58
N GLY A 627 -16.39 -33.74 13.21
CA GLY A 627 -15.90 -32.94 12.10
C GLY A 627 -14.72 -33.50 11.33
N GLU A 628 -14.15 -32.62 10.53
CA GLU A 628 -13.05 -32.86 9.61
C GLU A 628 -11.92 -31.85 9.88
N LEU A 629 -10.68 -32.33 9.81
CA LEU A 629 -9.48 -31.50 9.83
C LEU A 629 -8.80 -31.59 8.46
N VAL A 630 -8.62 -30.47 7.78
CA VAL A 630 -7.95 -30.36 6.48
C VAL A 630 -6.68 -29.53 6.64
N LEU A 631 -5.52 -30.14 6.41
CA LEU A 631 -4.21 -29.48 6.56
C LEU A 631 -3.55 -29.23 5.20
N PRO A 632 -2.92 -28.07 4.98
CA PRO A 632 -2.05 -27.85 3.82
C PRO A 632 -0.76 -28.66 3.96
N VAL A 633 -0.24 -29.19 2.85
CA VAL A 633 1.03 -29.93 2.80
C VAL A 633 1.84 -29.49 1.58
N ALA A 634 3.13 -29.22 1.80
CA ALA A 634 4.07 -28.87 0.74
C ALA A 634 4.23 -30.00 -0.28
N GLU A 635 4.17 -29.66 -1.57
CA GLU A 635 4.21 -30.63 -2.66
C GLU A 635 5.49 -31.48 -2.63
N GLY A 636 5.36 -32.78 -2.92
CA GLY A 636 6.48 -33.73 -2.89
C GLY A 636 6.93 -34.21 -1.50
N CYS A 637 6.33 -33.74 -0.39
CA CYS A 637 6.66 -34.23 0.94
C CYS A 637 5.95 -35.55 1.32
N THR A 638 6.69 -36.48 1.92
CA THR A 638 6.11 -37.62 2.66
C THR A 638 6.00 -37.24 4.13
N THR A 639 4.78 -37.05 4.62
CA THR A 639 4.52 -36.50 5.96
C THR A 639 3.79 -37.50 6.85
N ARG A 640 4.05 -37.43 8.15
CA ARG A 640 3.37 -38.18 9.21
C ARG A 640 2.75 -37.18 10.17
N VAL A 641 1.42 -37.04 10.15
CA VAL A 641 0.68 -36.17 11.07
C VAL A 641 0.24 -37.00 12.28
N VAL A 642 0.50 -36.48 13.47
CA VAL A 642 0.14 -37.12 14.75
C VAL A 642 -0.81 -36.19 15.49
N LEU A 643 -2.06 -36.65 15.66
CA LEU A 643 -3.12 -35.95 16.38
C LEU A 643 -3.38 -36.67 17.71
N GLU A 644 -3.11 -36.00 18.83
CA GLU A 644 -3.30 -36.55 20.17
C GLU A 644 -4.56 -35.98 20.81
N GLY A 645 -5.43 -36.85 21.34
CA GLY A 645 -6.66 -36.46 22.04
C GLY A 645 -7.13 -37.53 23.03
N ARG A 646 -8.31 -37.33 23.64
CA ARG A 646 -8.83 -38.23 24.70
C ARG A 646 -9.04 -39.68 24.26
N GLU A 647 -9.32 -39.94 22.99
CA GLU A 647 -9.49 -41.30 22.46
C GLU A 647 -8.17 -42.00 22.11
N GLY A 648 -7.03 -41.31 22.27
CA GLY A 648 -5.70 -41.80 21.95
C GLY A 648 -5.04 -41.02 20.80
N VAL A 649 -4.02 -41.62 20.22
CA VAL A 649 -3.28 -41.04 19.09
C VAL A 649 -3.88 -41.50 17.77
N ARG A 650 -4.33 -40.56 16.93
CA ARG A 650 -4.60 -40.80 15.51
C ARG A 650 -3.37 -40.41 14.71
N GLU A 651 -3.00 -41.25 13.75
CA GLU A 651 -1.83 -41.07 12.91
C GLU A 651 -2.23 -41.24 11.44
N VAL A 652 -1.81 -40.30 10.59
CA VAL A 652 -1.99 -40.38 9.14
C VAL A 652 -0.65 -40.18 8.45
N ARG A 653 -0.33 -41.07 7.52
CA ARG A 653 0.84 -41.02 6.65
C ARG A 653 0.40 -40.62 5.25
N ILE A 654 1.07 -39.63 4.67
CA ILE A 654 0.69 -38.97 3.42
C ILE A 654 1.84 -39.07 2.43
N GLU A 655 1.52 -39.46 1.19
CA GLU A 655 2.46 -39.56 0.07
C GLU A 655 1.81 -38.94 -1.18
N GLY A 656 2.23 -37.72 -1.57
CA GLY A 656 1.92 -37.13 -2.88
C GLY A 656 0.65 -36.27 -3.01
N GLU A 657 0.08 -35.76 -1.91
CA GLU A 657 -1.07 -34.84 -1.92
C GLU A 657 -0.71 -33.47 -1.32
N THR A 658 -1.29 -32.39 -1.84
CA THR A 658 -1.08 -30.99 -1.39
C THR A 658 -1.97 -30.58 -0.23
N THR A 659 -2.98 -31.37 0.11
CA THR A 659 -3.82 -31.22 1.30
C THR A 659 -4.11 -32.58 1.92
N VAL A 660 -4.45 -32.61 3.20
CA VAL A 660 -4.70 -33.84 3.96
C VAL A 660 -5.98 -33.72 4.75
N SER A 661 -6.96 -34.57 4.45
CA SER A 661 -8.24 -34.66 5.17
C SER A 661 -8.20 -35.76 6.25
N MET A 662 -8.73 -35.42 7.42
CA MET A 662 -9.04 -36.33 8.52
C MET A 662 -10.49 -36.15 8.95
N ALA A 663 -11.40 -36.88 8.32
CA ALA A 663 -12.83 -36.87 8.66
C ALA A 663 -13.18 -37.77 9.86
N GLY A 664 -14.34 -37.51 10.49
CA GLY A 664 -14.87 -38.33 11.57
C GLY A 664 -14.09 -38.20 12.88
N ILE A 665 -13.61 -36.99 13.17
CA ILE A 665 -13.00 -36.63 14.45
C ILE A 665 -14.13 -36.25 15.43
N PRO A 666 -14.32 -36.96 16.55
CA PRO A 666 -15.32 -36.59 17.55
C PRO A 666 -14.90 -35.32 18.30
N GLY A 667 -15.87 -34.54 18.75
CA GLY A 667 -15.60 -33.29 19.47
C GLY A 667 -14.81 -33.49 20.75
N GLY A 668 -13.85 -32.60 20.98
CA GLY A 668 -12.98 -32.60 22.15
C GLY A 668 -11.75 -31.70 21.95
N LYS A 669 -10.81 -31.76 22.90
CA LYS A 669 -9.52 -31.06 22.82
C LYS A 669 -8.45 -31.95 22.19
N TYR A 670 -7.75 -31.41 21.20
CA TYR A 670 -6.69 -32.09 20.45
C TYR A 670 -5.43 -31.25 20.35
N THR A 671 -4.28 -31.91 20.23
CA THR A 671 -2.99 -31.27 19.99
C THR A 671 -2.26 -31.99 18.85
N MET A 672 -1.64 -31.23 17.97
CA MET A 672 -0.93 -31.72 16.80
C MET A 672 0.57 -31.53 16.99
N SER A 673 1.32 -32.63 16.89
CA SER A 673 2.77 -32.66 17.15
C SER A 673 3.61 -32.52 15.87
N PRO A 674 4.83 -31.95 15.95
CA PRO A 674 5.65 -31.62 14.78
C PRO A 674 6.15 -32.84 13.99
N PHE A 675 6.60 -32.52 12.77
CA PHE A 675 6.84 -33.47 11.69
C PHE A 675 8.11 -34.29 11.97
N SER A 676 8.09 -35.60 11.63
CA SER A 676 9.30 -36.42 11.57
C SER A 676 9.61 -36.79 10.11
N ARG A 677 10.58 -36.08 9.49
CA ARG A 677 11.13 -36.47 8.18
C ARG A 677 11.82 -37.83 8.31
N HIS A 678 11.16 -38.88 7.84
CA HIS A 678 11.82 -40.16 7.56
C HIS A 678 12.31 -40.18 6.11
N VAL A 679 13.60 -39.96 5.91
CA VAL A 679 14.27 -40.25 4.64
C VAL A 679 14.26 -41.78 4.45
N SER A 680 13.41 -42.25 3.55
CA SER A 680 13.29 -43.66 3.18
C SER A 680 14.50 -44.10 2.35
N LEU A 681 15.58 -44.51 3.03
CA LEU A 681 16.71 -45.23 2.43
C LEU A 681 16.33 -46.68 2.07
N ASP A 682 15.35 -46.84 1.19
CA ASP A 682 14.89 -48.14 0.69
C ASP A 682 14.68 -48.13 -0.83
N SER A 683 15.79 -48.21 -1.57
CA SER A 683 15.80 -48.78 -2.91
C SER A 683 17.11 -49.54 -3.15
N GLY A 684 17.13 -50.79 -2.72
CA GLY A 684 18.24 -51.69 -3.01
C GLY A 684 18.34 -51.99 -4.51
N ILE A 685 19.32 -51.42 -5.19
CA ILE A 685 19.72 -51.82 -6.55
C ILE A 685 21.15 -52.34 -6.51
N ALA A 686 21.30 -53.62 -6.83
CA ALA A 686 22.58 -54.31 -6.80
C ALA A 686 23.49 -53.88 -7.97
N PHE A 687 24.80 -53.82 -7.70
CA PHE A 687 25.82 -53.71 -8.73
C PHE A 687 25.80 -54.93 -9.66
N THR A 688 25.38 -54.74 -10.92
CA THR A 688 25.80 -55.59 -12.05
C THR A 688 26.20 -54.73 -13.23
N ARG A 689 27.21 -55.21 -13.96
CA ARG A 689 28.00 -54.45 -14.93
C ARG A 689 27.84 -55.06 -16.34
N ASP A 690 27.92 -54.21 -17.37
CA ASP A 690 27.84 -54.52 -18.82
C ASP A 690 26.43 -54.97 -19.29
N VAL A 691 25.82 -54.50 -20.40
CA VAL A 691 26.32 -54.29 -21.78
C VAL A 691 25.50 -53.23 -22.57
N PHE A 692 26.22 -52.51 -23.43
CA PHE A 692 25.86 -51.61 -24.55
C PHE A 692 24.52 -51.71 -25.35
N GLN A 693 24.18 -50.54 -25.92
CA GLN A 693 23.80 -50.24 -27.34
C GLN A 693 22.34 -49.88 -27.75
N ASN A 694 22.26 -48.68 -28.37
CA ASN A 694 21.32 -48.22 -29.42
C ASN A 694 19.81 -48.20 -29.17
N SER A 695 19.27 -46.99 -28.96
CA SER A 695 18.72 -46.18 -30.07
C SER A 695 18.48 -44.74 -29.59
N GLY A 696 18.67 -43.76 -30.47
CA GLY A 696 18.90 -42.37 -30.06
C GLY A 696 17.67 -41.46 -30.13
N PHE A 697 17.69 -40.41 -29.29
CA PHE A 697 17.05 -39.13 -29.57
C PHE A 697 18.04 -38.00 -29.28
N SER A 698 18.11 -37.02 -30.18
CA SER A 698 19.06 -35.91 -30.10
C SER A 698 18.46 -34.72 -29.34
N LEU A 699 19.15 -34.23 -28.32
CA LEU A 699 18.99 -32.86 -27.83
C LEU A 699 20.36 -32.20 -27.78
N TRP A 700 20.43 -30.98 -28.31
CA TRP A 700 21.66 -30.19 -28.37
C TRP A 700 22.00 -29.68 -26.97
N ARG A 701 23.09 -30.18 -26.38
CA ARG A 701 23.86 -29.41 -25.40
C ARG A 701 24.97 -28.67 -26.15
N SER A 702 24.80 -27.37 -26.32
CA SER A 702 25.92 -26.50 -26.66
C SER A 702 26.95 -26.58 -25.54
N ALA A 703 28.22 -26.75 -25.90
CA ALA A 703 29.29 -26.87 -24.91
C ALA A 703 29.61 -25.50 -24.30
N ALA A 704 29.26 -25.30 -23.03
CA ALA A 704 29.88 -24.24 -22.24
C ALA A 704 31.34 -24.65 -21.96
N THR A 705 32.27 -24.06 -22.72
CA THR A 705 33.70 -24.15 -22.41
C THR A 705 33.98 -23.34 -21.16
N ALA A 706 34.24 -24.01 -20.04
CA ALA A 706 34.74 -23.37 -18.83
C ALA A 706 36.04 -22.61 -19.16
N LEU A 707 36.06 -21.30 -18.87
CA LEU A 707 37.23 -20.46 -19.09
C LEU A 707 38.40 -20.88 -18.18
N PRO A 708 39.66 -20.79 -18.65
CA PRO A 708 40.82 -21.05 -17.80
C PRO A 708 40.92 -20.06 -16.63
N LEU A 709 41.54 -20.51 -15.53
CA LEU A 709 41.81 -19.75 -14.29
C LEU A 709 42.63 -18.44 -14.45
N THR A 710 43.00 -18.07 -15.67
CA THR A 710 43.74 -16.84 -16.01
C THR A 710 42.88 -15.82 -16.77
N GLN A 711 41.55 -15.96 -16.74
CA GLN A 711 40.66 -15.23 -17.65
C GLN A 711 39.25 -14.94 -17.08
N GLN A 712 39.13 -14.77 -15.76
CA GLN A 712 37.87 -14.31 -15.15
C GLN A 712 37.76 -12.77 -15.20
N PRO A 713 36.57 -12.21 -15.43
CA PRO A 713 36.34 -10.76 -15.45
C PRO A 713 36.55 -10.15 -14.05
N SER A 714 37.04 -8.91 -14.02
CA SER A 714 37.19 -8.13 -12.78
C SER A 714 35.93 -7.31 -12.51
N LEU A 715 35.57 -7.10 -11.24
CA LEU A 715 34.54 -6.15 -10.82
C LEU A 715 34.84 -4.68 -11.21
N LEU A 716 36.05 -4.39 -11.72
CA LEU A 716 36.39 -3.10 -12.33
C LEU A 716 35.86 -2.91 -13.76
N ASP A 717 35.49 -3.99 -14.47
CA ASP A 717 35.16 -3.96 -15.90
C ASP A 717 33.99 -4.90 -16.29
N ILE A 718 33.30 -5.50 -15.32
CA ILE A 718 32.17 -6.43 -15.56
C ILE A 718 30.85 -5.66 -15.67
N SER A 719 30.00 -6.07 -16.61
CA SER A 719 28.65 -5.52 -16.74
C SER A 719 27.67 -6.16 -15.75
N ILE A 720 26.54 -5.48 -15.50
CA ILE A 720 25.42 -6.02 -14.72
C ILE A 720 24.86 -7.29 -15.39
N ALA A 721 24.83 -7.34 -16.72
CA ALA A 721 24.38 -8.51 -17.47
C ALA A 721 25.28 -9.73 -17.26
N GLU A 722 26.60 -9.55 -17.19
CA GLU A 722 27.55 -10.63 -16.88
C GLU A 722 27.44 -11.08 -15.41
N LEU A 723 27.24 -10.15 -14.46
CA LEU A 723 26.94 -10.49 -13.06
C LEU A 723 25.64 -11.29 -12.93
N GLY A 724 24.58 -10.87 -13.63
CA GLY A 724 23.31 -11.59 -13.72
C GLY A 724 23.50 -13.01 -14.26
N GLY A 725 24.30 -13.17 -15.31
CA GLY A 725 24.64 -14.49 -15.87
C GLY A 725 25.37 -15.41 -14.91
N LEU A 726 26.27 -14.89 -14.05
CA LEU A 726 26.94 -15.68 -13.00
C LEU A 726 25.97 -16.11 -11.89
N LEU A 727 25.04 -15.22 -11.52
CA LEU A 727 23.97 -15.49 -10.54
C LEU A 727 22.94 -16.51 -11.08
N GLU A 728 22.58 -16.44 -12.35
CA GLU A 728 21.70 -17.40 -13.04
C GLU A 728 22.35 -18.78 -13.21
N ALA A 729 23.66 -18.82 -13.47
CA ALA A 729 24.44 -20.06 -13.55
C ALA A 729 24.61 -20.74 -12.19
N GLY A 730 24.44 -20.00 -11.08
CA GLY A 730 24.80 -20.45 -9.73
C GLY A 730 26.31 -20.55 -9.51
N ASP A 731 27.12 -19.83 -10.31
CA ASP A 731 28.57 -19.75 -10.14
C ASP A 731 28.93 -18.87 -8.93
N ILE A 732 28.08 -17.90 -8.59
CA ILE A 732 28.11 -17.07 -7.37
C ILE A 732 26.67 -16.86 -6.85
N THR A 733 26.53 -16.52 -5.57
CA THR A 733 25.28 -16.04 -4.96
C THR A 733 25.26 -14.51 -4.82
N SER A 734 24.06 -13.94 -4.64
CA SER A 734 23.88 -12.50 -4.38
C SER A 734 24.49 -12.13 -3.03
N GLN A 735 24.37 -13.02 -2.03
CA GLN A 735 24.99 -12.86 -0.71
C GLN A 735 26.51 -12.78 -0.81
N GLU A 736 27.17 -13.72 -1.50
CA GLU A 736 28.63 -13.68 -1.74
C GLU A 736 29.05 -12.42 -2.49
N LEU A 737 28.24 -11.96 -3.45
CA LEU A 737 28.50 -10.74 -4.22
C LEU A 737 28.40 -9.47 -3.33
N VAL A 738 27.42 -9.39 -2.43
CA VAL A 738 27.31 -8.30 -1.43
C VAL A 738 28.51 -8.30 -0.48
N GLU A 739 28.90 -9.45 0.05
CA GLU A 739 30.06 -9.57 0.95
C GLU A 739 31.37 -9.17 0.25
N LEU A 740 31.55 -9.55 -1.01
CA LEU A 740 32.69 -9.13 -1.82
C LEU A 740 32.72 -7.60 -2.05
N TYR A 741 31.58 -6.96 -2.32
CA TYR A 741 31.52 -5.50 -2.43
C TYR A 741 31.80 -4.80 -1.09
N PHE A 742 31.27 -5.31 0.04
CA PHE A 742 31.63 -4.80 1.38
C PHE A 742 33.13 -4.90 1.65
N GLN A 743 33.76 -6.03 1.28
CA GLN A 743 35.21 -6.19 1.39
C GLN A 743 35.96 -5.15 0.53
N ARG A 744 35.57 -4.97 -0.74
CA ARG A 744 36.17 -3.96 -1.65
C ARG A 744 36.03 -2.53 -1.12
N ILE A 745 34.87 -2.17 -0.56
CA ILE A 745 34.66 -0.87 0.10
C ILE A 745 35.64 -0.71 1.27
N SER A 746 35.75 -1.72 2.15
CA SER A 746 36.62 -1.65 3.33
C SER A 746 38.11 -1.43 2.99
N GLU A 747 38.55 -1.88 1.81
CA GLU A 747 39.95 -1.79 1.35
C GLU A 747 40.36 -0.37 0.93
N VAL A 748 39.44 0.44 0.40
CA VAL A 748 39.76 1.77 -0.18
C VAL A 748 39.03 2.95 0.48
N ASN A 749 37.93 2.71 1.20
CA ASN A 749 37.08 3.80 1.68
C ASN A 749 37.74 4.67 2.78
N ASN A 750 38.73 4.13 3.51
CA ASN A 750 39.55 4.90 4.45
C ASN A 750 40.47 5.95 3.78
N GLU A 751 40.69 5.85 2.47
CA GLU A 751 41.48 6.82 1.69
C GLU A 751 40.58 7.70 0.82
N LEU A 752 39.53 7.11 0.22
CA LEU A 752 38.70 7.76 -0.79
C LEU A 752 37.36 8.30 -0.29
N HIS A 753 36.87 7.88 0.88
CA HIS A 753 35.62 8.35 1.50
C HIS A 753 34.38 8.34 0.58
N ALA A 754 34.29 7.36 -0.32
CA ALA A 754 33.23 7.25 -1.33
C ALA A 754 31.88 6.76 -0.75
N VAL A 755 31.90 5.96 0.30
CA VAL A 755 30.73 5.34 0.94
C VAL A 755 30.62 5.86 2.38
N ILE A 756 29.49 6.46 2.72
CA ILE A 756 29.26 7.08 4.04
C ILE A 756 28.70 6.08 5.06
N GLU A 757 27.97 5.06 4.59
CA GLU A 757 27.27 4.07 5.41
C GLU A 757 27.00 2.80 4.60
N LEU A 758 27.15 1.63 5.21
CA LEU A 758 26.76 0.33 4.62
C LEU A 758 25.38 -0.06 5.15
N ASN A 759 24.55 -0.66 4.30
CA ASN A 759 23.26 -1.18 4.73
C ASN A 759 23.43 -2.53 5.45
N PRO A 760 23.16 -2.66 6.76
CA PRO A 760 23.30 -3.92 7.46
C PRO A 760 22.29 -4.98 7.00
N ASP A 761 21.18 -4.56 6.39
CA ASP A 761 20.12 -5.44 5.89
C ASP A 761 20.43 -6.02 4.49
N ALA A 762 21.50 -5.56 3.84
CA ALA A 762 21.82 -5.92 2.45
C ALA A 762 22.13 -7.42 2.27
N SER A 763 22.91 -8.03 3.18
CA SER A 763 23.23 -9.46 3.11
C SER A 763 21.99 -10.33 3.27
N THR A 764 21.10 -10.01 4.21
CA THR A 764 19.81 -10.69 4.40
C THR A 764 18.88 -10.51 3.20
N THR A 765 18.84 -9.30 2.63
CA THR A 765 18.06 -9.02 1.41
C THR A 765 18.57 -9.86 0.24
N ALA A 766 19.89 -10.01 0.11
CA ALA A 766 20.52 -10.81 -0.94
C ALA A 766 20.23 -12.31 -0.79
N GLU A 767 20.29 -12.85 0.43
CA GLU A 767 19.93 -14.24 0.75
C GLU A 767 18.46 -14.55 0.38
N LEU A 768 17.53 -13.62 0.66
CA LEU A 768 16.13 -13.76 0.25
C LEU A 768 15.97 -13.78 -1.28
N LEU A 769 16.71 -12.93 -2.01
CA LEU A 769 16.70 -12.91 -3.47
C LEU A 769 17.36 -14.16 -4.08
N ASP A 770 18.37 -14.73 -3.43
CA ASP A 770 18.95 -16.02 -3.79
C ASP A 770 17.94 -17.17 -3.59
N ALA A 771 17.17 -17.14 -2.50
CA ALA A 771 16.08 -18.09 -2.26
C ALA A 771 14.96 -17.97 -3.30
N GLU A 772 14.55 -16.75 -3.66
CA GLU A 772 13.59 -16.50 -4.76
C GLU A 772 14.11 -17.08 -6.10
N ARG A 773 15.38 -16.84 -6.43
CA ARG A 773 16.00 -17.39 -7.66
C ARG A 773 16.02 -18.92 -7.62
N GLY A 774 16.33 -19.51 -6.47
CA GLY A 774 16.30 -20.96 -6.25
C GLY A 774 14.91 -21.59 -6.37
N GLN A 775 13.84 -20.82 -6.13
CA GLN A 775 12.44 -21.23 -6.36
C GLN A 775 11.98 -21.02 -7.81
N GLY A 776 12.82 -20.48 -8.69
CA GLY A 776 12.51 -20.20 -10.09
C GLY A 776 11.90 -18.82 -10.35
N THR A 777 11.91 -17.93 -9.35
CA THR A 777 11.37 -16.56 -9.44
C THR A 777 12.50 -15.55 -9.59
N THR A 778 12.49 -14.77 -10.66
CA THR A 778 13.39 -13.62 -10.86
C THR A 778 12.59 -12.38 -11.21
N ARG A 779 12.89 -11.27 -10.53
CA ARG A 779 12.14 -10.00 -10.67
C ARG A 779 12.54 -9.17 -11.90
N GLY A 780 13.68 -9.51 -12.51
CA GLY A 780 14.24 -8.83 -13.68
C GLY A 780 15.76 -8.89 -13.69
N PRO A 781 16.43 -8.18 -14.62
CA PRO A 781 17.88 -8.23 -14.77
C PRO A 781 18.69 -7.66 -13.58
N LEU A 782 18.02 -6.99 -12.63
CA LEU A 782 18.66 -6.47 -11.41
C LEU A 782 18.51 -7.41 -10.21
N HIS A 783 17.93 -8.59 -10.37
CA HIS A 783 17.62 -9.53 -9.29
C HIS A 783 18.88 -10.06 -8.59
N GLY A 784 19.17 -9.54 -7.39
CA GLY A 784 20.37 -9.83 -6.60
C GLY A 784 21.56 -8.89 -6.86
N ILE A 785 21.40 -7.86 -7.69
CA ILE A 785 22.49 -6.95 -8.08
C ILE A 785 22.68 -5.83 -7.04
N PRO A 786 23.88 -5.66 -6.45
CA PRO A 786 24.12 -4.61 -5.45
C PRO A 786 24.33 -3.21 -6.05
N ILE A 787 23.58 -2.24 -5.55
CA ILE A 787 23.58 -0.83 -5.99
C ILE A 787 23.78 0.09 -4.78
N LEU A 788 24.61 1.13 -4.94
CA LEU A 788 24.74 2.22 -3.95
C LEU A 788 23.82 3.38 -4.32
N VAL A 789 23.25 4.06 -3.33
CA VAL A 789 22.46 5.29 -3.54
C VAL A 789 23.06 6.44 -2.75
N LYS A 790 23.06 7.66 -3.30
CA LYS A 790 23.54 8.86 -2.59
C LYS A 790 22.81 9.08 -1.26
N ASP A 791 23.48 9.66 -0.25
CA ASP A 791 22.92 9.88 1.11
C ASP A 791 21.66 10.78 1.18
N ASN A 792 21.23 11.37 0.06
CA ASN A 792 20.01 12.18 -0.04
C ASN A 792 18.78 11.41 -0.54
N TYR A 793 18.89 10.13 -0.88
CA TYR A 793 17.73 9.27 -1.17
C TYR A 793 17.16 8.70 0.14
N ALA A 794 15.87 8.90 0.41
CA ALA A 794 15.19 8.20 1.50
C ALA A 794 15.16 6.69 1.27
N THR A 795 15.52 5.94 2.31
CA THR A 795 15.32 4.50 2.47
C THR A 795 14.55 4.23 3.75
N THR A 796 13.82 3.11 3.80
CA THR A 796 13.13 2.62 5.02
C THR A 796 13.86 1.44 5.68
N ASP A 797 15.00 1.04 5.15
CA ASP A 797 15.97 0.12 5.78
C ASP A 797 16.69 0.78 6.97
N ALA A 798 17.64 0.06 7.58
CA ALA A 798 18.36 0.55 8.75
C ALA A 798 19.36 1.70 8.49
N THR A 799 19.57 2.15 7.24
CA THR A 799 20.51 3.24 6.94
C THR A 799 19.93 4.64 7.16
N LEU A 800 20.79 5.61 7.45
CA LEU A 800 20.37 7.01 7.66
C LEU A 800 20.24 7.75 6.31
N THR A 801 19.38 8.76 6.27
CA THR A 801 19.25 9.68 5.13
C THR A 801 19.56 11.09 5.62
N GLY A 802 20.84 11.47 5.57
CA GLY A 802 21.34 12.73 6.15
C GLY A 802 21.61 13.84 5.13
N ALA A 803 21.62 13.53 3.82
CA ALA A 803 22.25 14.38 2.81
C ALA A 803 23.65 14.88 3.19
N GLY A 804 24.40 14.07 3.96
CA GLY A 804 25.74 14.35 4.48
C GLY A 804 25.77 15.02 5.86
N SER A 805 24.65 15.61 6.30
CA SER A 805 24.53 16.33 7.58
C SER A 805 24.31 15.37 8.74
N VAL A 806 24.97 15.65 9.87
CA VAL A 806 24.75 14.95 11.15
C VAL A 806 23.42 15.35 11.77
N CYS A 807 22.98 16.60 11.56
CA CYS A 807 21.71 17.11 12.04
C CYS A 807 20.51 16.42 11.39
N LEU A 808 20.48 16.31 10.05
CA LEU A 808 19.36 15.66 9.36
C LEU A 808 19.33 14.14 9.59
N ALA A 809 20.50 13.50 9.69
CA ALA A 809 20.63 12.05 9.91
C ALA A 809 20.07 11.54 11.27
N ARG A 810 19.67 12.43 12.19
CA ARG A 810 18.93 12.05 13.42
C ARG A 810 17.46 11.73 13.14
N SER A 811 16.92 12.26 12.05
CA SER A 811 15.55 12.03 11.60
C SER A 811 15.47 10.80 10.71
N ARG A 812 14.28 10.19 10.64
CA ARG A 812 13.97 9.10 9.70
C ARG A 812 12.90 9.55 8.70
N PRO A 813 13.04 9.23 7.40
CA PRO A 813 12.01 9.54 6.42
C PRO A 813 10.73 8.72 6.69
N GLY A 814 9.56 9.31 6.48
CA GLY A 814 8.28 8.61 6.62
C GLY A 814 8.00 7.57 5.54
N GLN A 815 8.63 7.69 4.37
CA GLN A 815 8.48 6.81 3.21
C GLN A 815 9.80 6.64 2.45
N GLU A 816 9.94 5.53 1.72
CA GLU A 816 11.08 5.30 0.83
C GLU A 816 10.98 6.16 -0.44
N SER A 817 12.11 6.61 -0.97
CA SER A 817 12.10 7.35 -2.24
C SER A 817 11.70 6.45 -3.41
N THR A 818 10.82 6.94 -4.30
CA THR A 818 10.19 6.11 -5.34
C THR A 818 11.20 5.39 -6.23
N VAL A 819 12.34 6.02 -6.53
CA VAL A 819 13.39 5.38 -7.34
C VAL A 819 14.11 4.23 -6.61
N VAL A 820 14.24 4.29 -5.28
CA VAL A 820 14.76 3.17 -4.48
C VAL A 820 13.74 2.05 -4.39
N ALA A 821 12.46 2.38 -4.17
CA ALA A 821 11.37 1.42 -4.19
C ALA A 821 11.30 0.66 -5.54
N LYS A 822 11.44 1.38 -6.67
CA LYS A 822 11.55 0.78 -8.01
C LYS A 822 12.78 -0.12 -8.17
N LEU A 823 13.94 0.26 -7.65
CA LEU A 823 15.13 -0.61 -7.66
C LEU A 823 14.90 -1.91 -6.87
N ARG A 824 14.30 -1.82 -5.67
CA ARG A 824 13.93 -2.99 -4.85
C ARG A 824 12.86 -3.86 -5.54
N GLN A 825 11.91 -3.24 -6.24
CA GLN A 825 10.90 -3.94 -7.05
C GLN A 825 11.55 -4.73 -8.20
N ALA A 826 12.55 -4.15 -8.87
CA ALA A 826 13.37 -4.83 -9.88
C ALA A 826 14.33 -5.90 -9.31
N GLY A 827 14.35 -6.08 -7.98
CA GLY A 827 15.17 -7.07 -7.27
C GLY A 827 16.59 -6.62 -6.94
N ALA A 828 16.92 -5.34 -7.06
CA ALA A 828 18.25 -4.83 -6.68
C ALA A 828 18.44 -4.79 -5.16
N VAL A 829 19.67 -5.04 -4.71
CA VAL A 829 20.08 -4.92 -3.30
C VAL A 829 20.65 -3.54 -3.07
N ILE A 830 20.02 -2.74 -2.21
CA ILE A 830 20.56 -1.45 -1.78
C ILE A 830 21.71 -1.69 -0.80
N LEU A 831 22.95 -1.53 -1.28
CA LEU A 831 24.18 -1.86 -0.57
C LEU A 831 24.52 -0.87 0.56
N GLY A 832 24.03 0.37 0.46
CA GLY A 832 24.31 1.44 1.41
C GLY A 832 24.22 2.83 0.79
N LYS A 833 24.82 3.80 1.48
CA LYS A 833 24.79 5.22 1.13
C LYS A 833 26.15 5.69 0.60
N ALA A 834 26.15 6.35 -0.55
CA ALA A 834 27.32 7.01 -1.12
C ALA A 834 27.48 8.45 -0.58
N ASN A 835 28.72 8.86 -0.31
CA ASN A 835 29.05 10.20 0.18
C ASN A 835 28.82 11.29 -0.89
N LEU A 836 28.73 12.54 -0.47
CA LEU A 836 28.30 13.67 -1.29
C LEU A 836 28.90 15.00 -0.81
N SER A 837 28.86 16.02 -1.67
CA SER A 837 28.85 17.42 -1.20
C SER A 837 27.54 17.64 -0.44
N GLU A 838 27.64 18.05 0.82
CA GLU A 838 26.49 18.12 1.73
C GLU A 838 25.34 19.02 1.21
N PHE A 839 24.10 18.61 1.46
CA PHE A 839 22.86 19.17 0.87
C PHE A 839 22.96 19.32 -0.66
N SER A 840 23.57 18.35 -1.33
CA SER A 840 23.85 18.38 -2.76
C SER A 840 24.65 19.62 -3.23
N GLY A 841 25.49 20.19 -2.37
CA GLY A 841 26.28 21.40 -2.62
C GLY A 841 25.69 22.69 -2.04
N VAL A 842 24.48 22.66 -1.47
CA VAL A 842 23.80 23.84 -0.91
C VAL A 842 24.33 24.26 0.47
N ARG A 843 25.39 23.62 1.00
CA ARG A 843 26.00 24.04 2.27
C ARG A 843 26.59 25.47 2.19
N GLY A 844 27.61 25.67 1.36
CA GLY A 844 28.44 26.88 1.39
C GLY A 844 29.11 27.21 0.05
N GLY A 845 29.70 28.39 -0.03
CA GLY A 845 30.29 28.92 -1.28
C GLY A 845 31.70 28.39 -1.56
N LEU A 846 32.58 29.27 -2.10
CA LEU A 846 33.99 28.97 -2.49
C LEU A 846 34.91 28.43 -1.39
N ASN A 847 34.38 28.22 -0.18
CA ASN A 847 35.06 27.78 1.03
C ASN A 847 34.59 26.38 1.49
N VAL A 848 33.84 25.65 0.65
CA VAL A 848 33.61 24.20 0.80
C VAL A 848 34.22 23.50 -0.41
N THR A 849 34.97 22.42 -0.18
CA THR A 849 35.53 21.60 -1.26
C THR A 849 34.48 20.57 -1.70
N GLU A 850 34.29 20.41 -3.02
CA GLU A 850 33.37 19.40 -3.57
C GLU A 850 33.69 17.97 -3.08
N GLY A 851 32.65 17.21 -2.77
CA GLY A 851 32.74 15.85 -2.23
C GLY A 851 32.90 15.78 -0.71
N TRP A 852 32.85 16.91 0.01
CA TRP A 852 32.90 16.95 1.48
C TRP A 852 31.53 16.95 2.15
N SER A 853 31.38 16.14 3.20
CA SER A 853 30.30 16.22 4.18
C SER A 853 30.81 16.00 5.61
N PRO A 854 30.14 16.51 6.66
CA PRO A 854 30.55 16.28 8.04
C PRO A 854 30.42 14.81 8.48
N ARG A 855 29.45 14.06 7.92
CA ARG A 855 29.33 12.61 8.18
C ARG A 855 30.39 11.76 7.48
N GLY A 856 30.68 12.03 6.20
CA GLY A 856 31.52 11.16 5.37
C GLY A 856 32.99 11.60 5.23
N GLY A 857 33.29 12.87 5.51
CA GLY A 857 34.57 13.49 5.22
C GLY A 857 34.72 13.86 3.74
N GLN A 858 35.97 14.15 3.33
CA GLN A 858 36.31 14.55 1.96
C GLN A 858 36.42 13.33 1.04
N THR A 859 35.52 13.20 0.08
CA THR A 859 35.62 12.23 -1.02
C THR A 859 36.79 12.58 -1.94
N PHE A 860 37.60 11.59 -2.33
CA PHE A 860 38.68 11.77 -3.32
C PHE A 860 38.49 10.85 -4.53
N GLY A 861 38.81 11.37 -5.72
CA GLY A 861 38.87 10.59 -6.95
C GLY A 861 40.08 9.65 -7.00
N ALA A 862 39.98 8.59 -7.81
CA ALA A 862 40.88 7.43 -7.70
C ALA A 862 42.08 7.40 -8.67
N TYR A 863 42.22 8.34 -9.61
CA TYR A 863 43.23 8.26 -10.68
C TYR A 863 44.51 9.06 -10.39
N VAL A 864 44.43 10.15 -9.61
CA VAL A 864 45.61 10.88 -9.12
C VAL A 864 45.51 11.16 -7.62
N GLY A 865 46.64 11.39 -6.97
CA GLY A 865 46.68 11.65 -5.53
C GLY A 865 45.89 12.91 -5.15
N ARG A 866 44.92 12.77 -4.23
CA ARG A 866 44.00 13.84 -3.78
C ARG A 866 43.15 14.45 -4.91
N GLN A 867 42.84 13.69 -5.96
CA GLN A 867 41.96 14.14 -7.02
C GLN A 867 40.59 14.61 -6.47
N THR A 868 40.02 15.67 -7.06
CA THR A 868 38.59 15.95 -6.88
C THR A 868 37.73 14.84 -7.50
N ALA A 869 36.69 14.43 -6.79
CA ALA A 869 35.63 13.58 -7.36
C ALA A 869 34.63 14.40 -8.21
N CYS A 870 34.61 15.74 -8.04
CA CYS A 870 33.69 16.73 -8.61
C CYS A 870 32.19 16.52 -8.36
N GLY A 871 31.49 17.63 -8.09
CA GLY A 871 30.04 17.68 -7.99
C GLY A 871 29.46 16.89 -6.82
N SER A 872 28.17 17.08 -6.54
CA SER A 872 27.66 16.57 -5.28
C SER A 872 27.44 15.06 -5.24
N SER A 873 27.31 14.33 -6.35
CA SER A 873 27.29 12.85 -6.31
C SER A 873 28.70 12.22 -6.35
N SER A 874 29.67 12.89 -5.73
CA SER A 874 31.08 12.50 -5.66
C SER A 874 31.30 11.03 -5.27
N GLY A 875 30.69 10.57 -4.19
CA GLY A 875 30.82 9.18 -3.71
C GLY A 875 30.25 8.17 -4.70
N SER A 876 29.10 8.46 -5.31
CA SER A 876 28.49 7.62 -6.35
C SER A 876 29.41 7.47 -7.57
N GLY A 877 30.07 8.55 -8.00
CA GLY A 877 31.03 8.53 -9.11
C GLY A 877 32.26 7.67 -8.81
N VAL A 878 32.89 7.85 -7.64
CA VAL A 878 34.04 7.05 -7.21
C VAL A 878 33.66 5.57 -7.02
N ALA A 879 32.50 5.30 -6.43
CA ALA A 879 32.03 3.95 -6.16
C ALA A 879 31.74 3.15 -7.45
N ALA A 880 31.07 3.76 -8.43
CA ALA A 880 30.88 3.15 -9.75
C ALA A 880 32.23 2.92 -10.46
N SER A 881 33.14 3.90 -10.39
CA SER A 881 34.46 3.84 -11.05
C SER A 881 35.30 2.65 -10.61
N LEU A 882 35.34 2.42 -9.29
CA LEU A 882 36.15 1.37 -8.67
C LEU A 882 35.42 0.03 -8.49
N GLY A 883 34.19 -0.11 -9.00
CA GLY A 883 33.40 -1.32 -8.77
C GLY A 883 33.23 -1.60 -7.28
N LEU A 884 32.78 -0.60 -6.53
CA LEU A 884 32.39 -0.74 -5.12
C LEU A 884 30.90 -1.10 -4.97
N ALA A 885 30.16 -0.96 -6.07
CA ALA A 885 28.85 -1.55 -6.35
C ALA A 885 28.76 -1.77 -7.88
N ALA A 886 27.75 -2.51 -8.36
CA ALA A 886 27.58 -2.73 -9.80
C ALA A 886 27.16 -1.43 -10.54
N ALA A 887 26.39 -0.59 -9.86
CA ALA A 887 26.09 0.79 -10.27
C ALA A 887 25.83 1.66 -9.03
N ALA A 888 25.72 2.98 -9.22
CA ALA A 888 25.28 3.90 -8.19
C ALA A 888 24.23 4.89 -8.71
N LEU A 889 23.35 5.38 -7.83
CA LEU A 889 22.47 6.52 -8.13
C LEU A 889 23.07 7.84 -7.63
N GLY A 890 22.86 8.89 -8.41
CA GLY A 890 23.20 10.27 -8.09
C GLY A 890 22.06 11.23 -8.42
N THR A 891 22.15 12.46 -7.92
CA THR A 891 21.17 13.52 -8.18
C THR A 891 21.83 14.72 -8.84
N GLU A 892 21.13 15.37 -9.77
CA GLU A 892 21.61 16.59 -10.44
C GLU A 892 20.57 17.71 -10.54
N THR A 893 20.84 18.80 -9.81
CA THR A 893 20.31 20.15 -10.07
C THR A 893 21.12 20.84 -11.17
N SER A 894 22.45 20.77 -11.06
CA SER A 894 23.45 21.32 -11.98
C SER A 894 24.79 20.60 -11.75
N GLY A 895 25.33 19.90 -12.75
CA GLY A 895 26.64 19.25 -12.73
C GLY A 895 26.84 18.04 -11.81
N SER A 896 25.89 17.71 -10.94
CA SER A 896 26.09 16.75 -9.86
C SER A 896 25.94 15.26 -10.22
N ILE A 897 25.68 14.90 -11.48
CA ILE A 897 25.88 13.55 -12.06
C ILE A 897 26.96 13.63 -13.14
N THR A 898 26.87 14.63 -14.01
CA THR A 898 27.75 14.81 -15.18
C THR A 898 29.21 15.15 -14.82
N CYS A 899 29.45 15.96 -13.77
CA CYS A 899 30.82 16.22 -13.31
C CYS A 899 31.46 15.01 -12.59
N PRO A 900 30.77 14.29 -11.66
CA PRO A 900 31.30 13.01 -11.16
C PRO A 900 31.61 12.01 -12.29
N ALA A 901 30.80 11.96 -13.34
CA ALA A 901 31.05 11.09 -14.51
C ALA A 901 32.36 11.45 -15.22
N ARG A 902 32.55 12.74 -15.55
CA ARG A 902 33.77 13.30 -16.13
C ARG A 902 35.02 12.93 -15.31
N PHE A 903 35.00 13.22 -14.02
CA PHE A 903 36.17 13.14 -13.16
C PHE A 903 36.49 11.72 -12.67
N ASN A 904 35.55 10.79 -12.76
CA ASN A 904 35.76 9.42 -12.28
C ASN A 904 35.71 8.37 -13.38
N ASN A 905 35.83 8.72 -14.67
CA ASN A 905 35.94 7.73 -15.75
C ASN A 905 34.73 6.76 -15.77
N VAL A 906 33.51 7.29 -15.61
CA VAL A 906 32.25 6.53 -15.60
C VAL A 906 31.22 7.18 -16.49
N VAL A 907 30.18 6.42 -16.85
CA VAL A 907 29.01 6.93 -17.54
C VAL A 907 28.04 7.53 -16.52
N GLY A 908 27.54 8.73 -16.81
CA GLY A 908 26.51 9.40 -16.00
C GLY A 908 25.35 9.88 -16.87
N VAL A 909 24.13 9.51 -16.50
CA VAL A 909 22.92 9.96 -17.19
C VAL A 909 22.13 10.90 -16.29
N LYS A 910 22.12 12.20 -16.62
CA LYS A 910 21.09 13.13 -16.14
C LYS A 910 19.90 12.99 -17.09
N PRO A 911 18.73 12.54 -16.63
CA PRO A 911 17.53 12.55 -17.45
C PRO A 911 16.86 13.94 -17.49
N THR A 912 15.87 14.09 -18.39
CA THR A 912 14.90 15.19 -18.40
C THR A 912 14.26 15.32 -17.02
N VAL A 913 14.08 16.57 -16.55
CA VAL A 913 13.40 16.85 -15.29
C VAL A 913 11.96 16.33 -15.37
N GLY A 914 11.67 15.29 -14.58
CA GLY A 914 10.39 14.59 -14.58
C GLY A 914 10.40 13.22 -15.28
N LEU A 915 11.49 12.74 -15.89
CA LEU A 915 11.50 11.34 -16.38
C LEU A 915 11.57 10.32 -15.22
N THR A 916 12.30 10.67 -14.19
CA THR A 916 12.52 9.90 -12.96
C THR A 916 11.95 10.69 -11.79
N SER A 917 11.41 9.98 -10.79
CA SER A 917 10.83 10.62 -9.61
C SER A 917 11.89 11.20 -8.68
N ARG A 918 11.51 12.28 -8.00
CA ARG A 918 12.29 12.98 -6.97
C ARG A 918 11.61 12.90 -5.60
N PHE A 919 10.49 12.18 -5.50
CA PHE A 919 9.83 11.93 -4.21
C PHE A 919 10.75 11.17 -3.25
N GLY A 920 10.74 11.57 -1.97
CA GLY A 920 11.65 11.05 -0.95
C GLY A 920 13.13 11.43 -1.11
N VAL A 921 13.48 12.33 -2.03
CA VAL A 921 14.86 12.83 -2.18
C VAL A 921 15.01 14.17 -1.45
N VAL A 922 16.06 14.34 -0.63
CA VAL A 922 16.35 15.62 0.02
C VAL A 922 16.61 16.68 -1.07
N PRO A 923 15.76 17.72 -1.18
CA PRO A 923 15.66 18.52 -2.40
C PRO A 923 16.59 19.74 -2.43
N VAL A 924 16.86 20.25 -3.64
CA VAL A 924 17.46 21.56 -3.89
C VAL A 924 16.46 22.49 -4.58
N THR A 925 15.91 22.08 -5.73
CA THR A 925 14.77 22.76 -6.38
C THR A 925 13.94 21.80 -7.22
N ALA A 926 12.63 21.84 -6.98
CA ALA A 926 11.63 21.12 -7.76
C ALA A 926 11.56 21.53 -9.25
N ARG A 927 12.35 22.51 -9.71
CA ARG A 927 12.40 22.93 -11.13
C ARG A 927 13.55 22.32 -11.93
N GLN A 928 14.60 21.83 -11.28
CA GLN A 928 15.81 21.35 -11.96
C GLN A 928 16.34 19.99 -11.48
N ASP A 929 15.99 19.58 -10.26
CA ASP A 929 16.48 18.31 -9.70
C ASP A 929 16.10 17.14 -10.59
N SER A 930 17.00 16.17 -10.72
CA SER A 930 16.83 14.94 -11.50
C SER A 930 17.56 13.81 -10.80
N THR A 931 17.00 12.60 -10.82
CA THR A 931 17.61 11.39 -10.25
C THR A 931 18.10 10.50 -11.39
N GLY A 932 19.33 9.99 -11.32
CA GLY A 932 19.91 9.26 -12.46
C GLY A 932 21.12 8.39 -12.13
N PRO A 933 21.47 7.44 -13.03
CA PRO A 933 22.52 6.48 -12.81
C PRO A 933 23.94 7.00 -13.08
N LEU A 934 24.88 6.45 -12.33
CA LEU A 934 26.33 6.47 -12.54
C LEU A 934 26.80 5.01 -12.63
N ALA A 935 27.35 4.59 -13.77
CA ALA A 935 27.69 3.20 -14.05
C ALA A 935 28.98 3.05 -14.87
N GLN A 936 29.53 1.84 -14.94
CA GLN A 936 30.77 1.58 -15.69
C GLN A 936 30.58 1.60 -17.21
N SER A 937 29.37 1.34 -17.71
CA SER A 937 29.03 1.37 -19.13
C SER A 937 27.70 2.08 -19.42
N VAL A 938 27.49 2.47 -20.68
CA VAL A 938 26.20 3.00 -21.16
C VAL A 938 25.11 1.95 -21.09
N ALA A 939 25.43 0.67 -21.30
CA ALA A 939 24.48 -0.44 -21.18
C ALA A 939 23.95 -0.59 -19.75
N ASP A 940 24.84 -0.53 -18.75
CA ASP A 940 24.46 -0.61 -17.33
C ASP A 940 23.67 0.64 -16.91
N ALA A 941 24.07 1.84 -17.36
CA ALA A 941 23.32 3.06 -17.10
C ALA A 941 21.91 3.03 -17.69
N ALA A 942 21.75 2.51 -18.92
CA ALA A 942 20.46 2.32 -19.56
C ALA A 942 19.58 1.31 -18.81
N LEU A 943 20.16 0.22 -18.31
CA LEU A 943 19.45 -0.80 -17.53
C LEU A 943 18.94 -0.27 -16.18
N ILE A 944 19.74 0.56 -15.49
CA ILE A 944 19.27 1.25 -14.28
C ILE A 944 18.18 2.26 -14.61
N LEU A 945 18.29 3.01 -15.73
CA LEU A 945 17.28 3.97 -16.14
C LEU A 945 15.93 3.30 -16.46
N ASP A 946 15.95 2.14 -17.13
CA ASP A 946 14.77 1.30 -17.38
C ASP A 946 14.03 0.93 -16.09
N ALA A 947 14.75 0.69 -15.00
CA ALA A 947 14.15 0.36 -13.70
C ALA A 947 13.53 1.58 -13.00
N ILE A 948 14.13 2.78 -13.08
CA ILE A 948 13.71 3.94 -12.27
C ILE A 948 12.80 4.95 -13.00
N ALA A 949 12.79 4.96 -14.33
CA ALA A 949 11.97 5.87 -15.14
C ALA A 949 10.46 5.60 -14.98
N GLY A 950 9.64 6.58 -15.36
CA GLY A 950 8.17 6.44 -15.38
C GLY A 950 7.46 7.31 -14.35
N LYS A 951 6.14 7.45 -14.53
CA LYS A 951 5.28 8.31 -13.71
C LYS A 951 5.27 7.91 -12.23
N ASP A 952 5.02 8.90 -11.38
CA ASP A 952 4.85 8.78 -9.93
C ASP A 952 3.78 9.79 -9.47
N PRO A 953 2.67 9.36 -8.84
CA PRO A 953 1.65 10.28 -8.31
C PRO A 953 2.21 11.26 -7.25
N ASN A 954 3.31 10.92 -6.58
CA ASN A 954 3.94 11.76 -5.56
C ASN A 954 4.91 12.82 -6.14
N ASP A 955 5.22 12.77 -7.44
CA ASP A 955 6.03 13.79 -8.12
C ASP A 955 5.33 14.30 -9.38
N ASN A 956 4.70 15.47 -9.26
CA ASN A 956 3.90 16.09 -10.31
C ASN A 956 4.68 16.46 -11.58
N TYR A 957 6.01 16.51 -11.58
CA TYR A 957 6.77 16.70 -12.82
C TYR A 957 6.75 15.44 -13.69
N THR A 958 6.55 14.27 -13.09
CA THR A 958 6.51 13.01 -13.85
C THR A 958 5.26 12.90 -14.72
N SER A 959 4.18 13.62 -14.40
CA SER A 959 3.00 13.69 -15.27
C SER A 959 3.26 14.40 -16.61
N ALA A 960 4.40 15.10 -16.76
CA ALA A 960 4.81 15.74 -18.01
C ALA A 960 5.42 14.77 -19.04
N GLN A 961 5.69 13.52 -18.66
CA GLN A 961 6.14 12.47 -19.58
C GLN A 961 5.11 12.26 -20.70
N PRO A 962 5.53 12.21 -21.99
CA PRO A 962 4.61 12.09 -23.11
C PRO A 962 4.03 10.66 -23.30
N TRP A 963 4.46 9.71 -22.47
CA TRP A 963 4.06 8.30 -22.52
C TRP A 963 3.43 7.86 -21.19
N GLU A 964 2.54 6.86 -21.20
CA GLU A 964 2.09 6.22 -19.95
C GLU A 964 3.13 5.25 -19.38
N VAL A 965 3.90 4.60 -20.25
CA VAL A 965 5.08 3.79 -19.93
C VAL A 965 6.24 4.33 -20.78
N PRO A 966 7.40 4.68 -20.19
CA PRO A 966 8.57 5.12 -20.97
C PRO A 966 9.04 4.09 -22.00
N PRO A 967 9.78 4.52 -23.04
CA PRO A 967 10.51 3.58 -23.89
C PRO A 967 11.58 2.82 -23.09
N SER A 968 11.99 1.66 -23.59
CA SER A 968 13.11 0.91 -23.03
C SER A 968 14.43 1.47 -23.58
N TYR A 969 15.23 2.04 -22.68
CA TYR A 969 16.55 2.58 -22.95
C TYR A 969 17.57 1.49 -23.29
N THR A 970 17.44 0.29 -22.73
CA THR A 970 18.27 -0.85 -23.15
C THR A 970 17.99 -1.30 -24.60
N SER A 971 16.81 -1.00 -25.14
CA SER A 971 16.50 -1.27 -26.56
C SER A 971 17.21 -0.32 -27.53
N ALA A 972 17.73 0.82 -27.05
CA ALA A 972 18.48 1.78 -27.86
C ALA A 972 19.97 1.43 -28.06
N LEU A 973 20.47 0.38 -27.42
CA LEU A 973 21.89 -0.04 -27.43
C LEU A 973 22.31 -0.60 -28.80
N ASN A 974 22.51 0.30 -29.76
CA ASN A 974 22.86 -0.01 -31.14
C ASN A 974 24.21 0.63 -31.51
N THR A 975 25.18 -0.20 -31.92
CA THR A 975 26.53 0.27 -32.32
C THR A 975 26.52 1.16 -33.56
N SER A 976 25.48 1.07 -34.40
CA SER A 976 25.30 1.88 -35.62
C SER A 976 24.46 3.15 -35.39
N ALA A 977 24.13 3.51 -34.14
CA ALA A 977 23.23 4.63 -33.86
C ALA A 977 23.72 5.99 -34.36
N LEU A 978 25.04 6.18 -34.50
CA LEU A 978 25.67 7.41 -35.02
C LEU A 978 25.79 7.45 -36.55
N GLU A 979 25.52 6.37 -37.28
CA GLU A 979 25.72 6.31 -38.73
C GLU A 979 24.84 7.32 -39.48
N GLY A 980 25.47 8.33 -40.08
CA GLY A 980 24.78 9.39 -40.83
C GLY A 980 24.08 10.44 -39.97
N LYS A 981 24.35 10.47 -38.65
CA LYS A 981 23.80 11.46 -37.71
C LYS A 981 24.60 12.74 -37.70
N ARG A 982 23.92 13.88 -37.59
CA ARG A 982 24.53 15.22 -37.62
C ARG A 982 24.78 15.71 -36.20
N VAL A 983 26.04 15.70 -35.80
CA VAL A 983 26.48 15.98 -34.42
C VAL A 983 27.04 17.39 -34.33
N GLY A 984 26.40 18.24 -33.53
CA GLY A 984 26.86 19.60 -33.27
C GLY A 984 27.99 19.63 -32.25
N VAL A 985 29.21 19.93 -32.71
CA VAL A 985 30.40 20.07 -31.87
C VAL A 985 30.44 21.46 -31.28
N VAL A 986 30.22 21.56 -29.97
CA VAL A 986 30.33 22.82 -29.22
C VAL A 986 31.65 22.83 -28.45
N TRP A 987 32.49 23.80 -28.77
CA TRP A 987 33.73 24.08 -28.04
C TRP A 987 33.78 25.55 -27.65
N VAL A 988 34.19 25.85 -26.41
CA VAL A 988 34.14 27.20 -25.83
C VAL A 988 35.56 27.73 -25.61
N ASP A 989 35.83 28.90 -26.19
CA ASP A 989 37.14 29.55 -26.17
C ASP A 989 37.27 30.67 -25.10
N GLU A 990 36.24 30.88 -24.31
CA GLU A 990 36.18 31.91 -23.25
C GLU A 990 36.09 31.29 -21.85
N ASP A 991 36.65 31.96 -20.84
CA ASP A 991 36.39 31.65 -19.44
C ASP A 991 34.98 32.09 -19.03
N ILE A 992 34.10 31.10 -18.91
CA ILE A 992 32.75 31.26 -18.37
C ILE A 992 32.77 30.87 -16.90
N SER A 993 32.80 31.88 -16.02
CA SER A 993 32.57 31.75 -14.58
C SER A 993 33.55 30.80 -13.83
N ASN A 994 34.79 30.65 -14.30
CA ASN A 994 35.78 29.66 -13.84
C ASN A 994 35.34 28.19 -14.03
N ALA A 995 34.31 27.92 -14.83
CA ALA A 995 33.81 26.55 -15.04
C ALA A 995 34.79 25.71 -15.90
N VAL A 996 35.51 26.34 -16.82
CA VAL A 996 36.52 25.70 -17.67
C VAL A 996 37.91 25.99 -17.11
N ASP A 997 38.76 24.96 -16.95
CA ASP A 997 40.18 25.18 -16.64
C ASP A 997 40.90 25.75 -17.86
N TYR A 998 40.84 27.08 -17.98
CA TYR A 998 41.42 27.83 -19.08
C TYR A 998 42.93 27.64 -19.22
N VAL A 999 43.64 27.28 -18.14
CA VAL A 999 45.09 27.06 -18.14
C VAL A 999 45.43 25.78 -18.91
N ASN A 1000 44.64 24.73 -18.71
CA ASN A 1000 44.81 23.43 -19.38
C ASN A 1000 43.88 23.25 -20.59
N ARG A 1001 43.27 24.33 -21.12
CA ARG A 1001 42.28 24.26 -22.21
C ARG A 1001 42.85 23.62 -23.47
N GLU A 1002 44.11 23.87 -23.82
CA GLU A 1002 44.76 23.27 -24.99
C GLU A 1002 45.02 21.76 -24.77
N GLN A 1003 45.35 21.32 -23.56
CA GLN A 1003 45.49 19.90 -23.23
C GLN A 1003 44.15 19.18 -23.22
N MET A 1004 43.07 19.82 -22.74
CA MET A 1004 41.70 19.31 -22.89
C MET A 1004 41.26 19.26 -24.35
N ARG A 1005 41.71 20.22 -25.17
CA ARG A 1005 41.38 20.29 -26.59
C ARG A 1005 41.92 19.09 -27.37
N VAL A 1006 43.15 18.66 -27.09
CA VAL A 1006 43.75 17.46 -27.71
C VAL A 1006 42.89 16.23 -27.47
N VAL A 1007 42.49 15.97 -26.22
CA VAL A 1007 41.64 14.82 -25.87
C VAL A 1007 40.24 14.94 -26.49
N PHE A 1008 39.69 16.15 -26.55
CA PHE A 1008 38.41 16.40 -27.20
C PHE A 1008 38.47 16.14 -28.70
N ASP A 1009 39.50 16.61 -29.41
CA ASP A 1009 39.68 16.36 -30.85
C ASP A 1009 39.90 14.85 -31.15
N GLU A 1010 40.51 14.08 -30.24
CA GLU A 1010 40.55 12.61 -30.33
C GLU A 1010 39.15 11.99 -30.21
N ALA A 1011 38.33 12.45 -29.26
CA ALA A 1011 36.95 12.01 -29.12
C ALA A 1011 36.07 12.37 -30.33
N LEU A 1012 36.35 13.50 -30.99
CA LEU A 1012 35.71 13.86 -32.27
C LEU A 1012 36.11 12.88 -33.39
N ALA A 1013 37.36 12.45 -33.46
CA ALA A 1013 37.80 11.45 -34.44
C ALA A 1013 37.12 10.08 -34.20
N ASP A 1014 36.90 9.70 -32.94
CA ASP A 1014 36.12 8.49 -32.58
C ASP A 1014 34.64 8.61 -32.99
N LEU A 1015 34.03 9.81 -32.90
CA LEU A 1015 32.67 10.07 -33.40
C LEU A 1015 32.57 9.99 -34.93
N GLU A 1016 33.54 10.54 -35.66
CA GLU A 1016 33.63 10.37 -37.12
C GLU A 1016 33.82 8.90 -37.51
N ALA A 1017 34.63 8.15 -36.75
CA ALA A 1017 34.83 6.72 -36.95
C ALA A 1017 33.56 5.88 -36.69
N ALA A 1018 32.70 6.32 -35.76
CA ALA A 1018 31.37 5.78 -35.51
C ALA A 1018 30.32 6.17 -36.59
N GLY A 1019 30.71 6.98 -37.58
CA GLY A 1019 29.88 7.34 -38.73
C GLY A 1019 29.10 8.66 -38.62
N ALA A 1020 29.39 9.49 -37.62
CA ALA A 1020 28.76 10.80 -37.45
C ALA A 1020 29.28 11.85 -38.44
N GLU A 1021 28.40 12.76 -38.86
CA GLU A 1021 28.77 14.01 -39.55
C GLU A 1021 28.94 15.13 -38.51
N LEU A 1022 30.17 15.56 -38.26
CA LEU A 1022 30.46 16.63 -37.31
C LEU A 1022 30.20 18.01 -37.91
N VAL A 1023 29.51 18.86 -37.14
CA VAL A 1023 29.23 20.26 -37.49
C VAL A 1023 29.67 21.15 -36.33
N ASN A 1024 30.67 22.01 -36.54
CA ASN A 1024 31.10 22.95 -35.50
C ASN A 1024 30.02 24.00 -35.24
N ILE A 1025 29.70 24.22 -33.96
CA ILE A 1025 28.68 25.15 -33.47
C ILE A 1025 29.31 26.13 -32.48
N GLU A 1026 29.18 27.42 -32.79
CA GLU A 1026 29.46 28.51 -31.87
C GLU A 1026 28.18 28.82 -31.08
N LEU A 1027 28.29 28.94 -29.76
CA LEU A 1027 27.17 29.29 -28.88
C LEU A 1027 27.16 30.79 -28.59
N GLY A 1028 25.98 31.41 -28.72
CA GLY A 1028 25.80 32.87 -28.58
C GLY A 1028 26.02 33.62 -29.89
N THR A 1029 25.99 34.95 -29.84
CA THR A 1029 26.19 35.84 -31.00
C THR A 1029 27.02 37.06 -30.63
N GLU A 1030 27.49 37.85 -31.62
CA GLU A 1030 28.16 39.14 -31.35
C GLU A 1030 27.28 40.10 -30.50
N GLU A 1031 25.95 40.03 -30.65
CA GLU A 1031 25.00 40.86 -29.88
C GLU A 1031 24.69 40.26 -28.49
N ARG A 1032 24.84 38.94 -28.32
CA ARG A 1032 24.66 38.22 -27.04
C ARG A 1032 25.77 37.17 -26.85
N PRO A 1033 26.96 37.57 -26.34
CA PRO A 1033 28.02 36.63 -26.04
C PRO A 1033 27.58 35.58 -25.01
N LEU A 1034 28.04 34.34 -25.16
CA LEU A 1034 27.70 33.25 -24.24
C LEU A 1034 28.03 33.60 -22.79
N ARG A 1035 29.23 34.14 -22.53
CA ARG A 1035 29.67 34.55 -21.19
C ARG A 1035 28.73 35.56 -20.52
N ASN A 1036 28.29 36.59 -21.25
CA ASN A 1036 27.34 37.58 -20.74
C ASN A 1036 25.99 36.93 -20.44
N THR A 1037 25.50 36.10 -21.36
CA THR A 1037 24.24 35.36 -21.23
C THR A 1037 24.25 34.45 -20.00
N THR A 1038 25.34 33.70 -19.78
CA THR A 1038 25.55 32.87 -18.59
C THR A 1038 25.55 33.70 -17.31
N LEU A 1039 26.24 34.85 -17.27
CA LEU A 1039 26.24 35.73 -16.09
C LEU A 1039 24.86 36.32 -15.78
N GLU A 1040 24.07 36.66 -16.80
CA GLU A 1040 22.69 37.11 -16.64
C GLU A 1040 21.79 35.99 -16.07
N ILE A 1041 21.95 34.75 -16.54
CA ILE A 1041 21.21 33.60 -16.01
C ILE A 1041 21.64 33.29 -14.56
N LEU A 1042 22.94 33.24 -14.27
CA LEU A 1042 23.46 33.01 -12.91
C LEU A 1042 22.94 34.05 -11.90
N ALA A 1043 22.80 35.32 -12.31
CA ALA A 1043 22.19 36.36 -11.49
C ALA A 1043 20.68 36.17 -11.21
N LYS A 1044 20.01 35.24 -11.91
CA LYS A 1044 18.62 34.82 -11.65
C LYS A 1044 18.50 33.54 -10.83
N VAL A 1045 19.51 32.68 -10.80
CA VAL A 1045 19.44 31.36 -10.13
C VAL A 1045 19.04 31.48 -8.64
N PRO A 1046 19.67 32.32 -7.79
CA PRO A 1046 19.26 32.45 -6.39
C PRO A 1046 17.81 32.92 -6.19
N VAL A 1047 17.29 33.73 -7.13
CA VAL A 1047 15.96 34.35 -7.06
C VAL A 1047 14.83 33.31 -7.09
N TYR A 1048 15.04 32.16 -7.74
CA TYR A 1048 14.08 31.06 -7.77
C TYR A 1048 14.53 29.81 -7.00
N VAL A 1049 15.83 29.47 -6.98
CA VAL A 1049 16.34 28.32 -6.22
C VAL A 1049 16.25 28.57 -4.71
N GLY A 1050 16.60 29.77 -4.23
CA GLY A 1050 16.54 30.10 -2.81
C GLY A 1050 15.14 29.92 -2.18
N PRO A 1051 14.05 30.43 -2.77
CA PRO A 1051 12.70 30.17 -2.25
C PRO A 1051 12.22 28.73 -2.49
N ASP A 1052 12.59 28.08 -3.60
CA ASP A 1052 12.26 26.66 -3.83
C ASP A 1052 12.87 25.76 -2.76
N PHE A 1053 14.14 26.00 -2.43
CA PHE A 1053 14.86 25.24 -1.42
C PHE A 1053 14.18 25.35 -0.05
N LYS A 1054 13.78 26.55 0.36
CA LYS A 1054 13.04 26.76 1.62
C LYS A 1054 11.75 25.96 1.66
N GLU A 1055 10.95 26.02 0.60
CA GLU A 1055 9.64 25.37 0.56
C GLU A 1055 9.77 23.84 0.44
N ALA A 1056 10.67 23.35 -0.41
CA ALA A 1056 10.90 21.93 -0.60
C ALA A 1056 11.57 21.28 0.63
N MET A 1057 12.52 21.95 1.28
CA MET A 1057 13.13 21.48 2.52
C MET A 1057 12.12 21.48 3.68
N ALA A 1058 11.23 22.48 3.76
CA ALA A 1058 10.15 22.48 4.76
C ALA A 1058 9.22 21.28 4.57
N ARG A 1059 8.74 21.03 3.35
CA ARG A 1059 7.91 19.86 3.01
C ARG A 1059 8.61 18.54 3.34
N TYR A 1060 9.88 18.40 2.94
CA TYR A 1060 10.67 17.20 3.25
C TYR A 1060 10.80 16.96 4.76
N ILE A 1061 10.88 18.04 5.56
CA ILE A 1061 10.92 17.95 7.03
C ILE A 1061 9.55 17.58 7.61
N ASP A 1062 8.45 18.10 7.05
CA ASP A 1062 7.09 17.75 7.47
C ASP A 1062 6.77 16.25 7.22
N ASP A 1063 7.43 15.63 6.23
CA ASP A 1063 7.31 14.20 5.87
C ASP A 1063 8.19 13.25 6.73
N LEU A 1064 8.94 13.77 7.72
CA LEU A 1064 9.78 12.97 8.62
C LEU A 1064 8.96 12.28 9.73
N VAL A 1065 9.38 11.08 10.15
CA VAL A 1065 8.75 10.35 11.25
C VAL A 1065 8.86 11.15 12.56
N PRO A 1066 7.75 11.46 13.27
CA PRO A 1066 7.81 12.22 14.51
C PRO A 1066 8.60 11.51 15.62
N GLY A 1067 9.47 12.26 16.31
CA GLY A 1067 10.28 11.75 17.41
C GLY A 1067 10.92 12.87 18.24
N PRO A 1068 11.56 12.55 19.38
CA PRO A 1068 12.10 13.56 20.31
C PRO A 1068 13.41 14.21 19.86
N ASP A 1069 14.17 13.55 18.98
CA ASP A 1069 15.47 14.01 18.44
C ASP A 1069 15.37 14.38 16.94
N VAL A 1070 14.13 14.57 16.44
CA VAL A 1070 13.81 14.80 15.03
C VAL A 1070 13.77 16.29 14.74
N ILE A 1071 14.37 16.70 13.63
CA ILE A 1071 14.26 18.07 13.12
C ILE A 1071 12.80 18.36 12.74
N HIS A 1072 12.17 19.36 13.36
CA HIS A 1072 10.76 19.68 13.15
C HIS A 1072 10.51 20.84 12.17
N ASN A 1073 11.55 21.60 11.79
CA ASN A 1073 11.44 22.68 10.81
C ASN A 1073 12.82 23.14 10.31
N ALA A 1074 12.85 23.87 9.18
CA ALA A 1074 14.09 24.38 8.59
C ALA A 1074 14.87 25.39 9.46
N THR A 1075 14.23 26.05 10.45
CA THR A 1075 14.94 26.96 11.37
C THR A 1075 15.74 26.18 12.41
N GLU A 1076 15.16 25.10 12.94
CA GLU A 1076 15.83 24.16 13.82
C GLU A 1076 16.99 23.44 13.12
N LEU A 1077 16.79 23.03 11.86
CA LEU A 1077 17.88 22.49 11.03
C LEU A 1077 19.03 23.49 10.94
N LEU A 1078 18.77 24.73 10.49
CA LEU A 1078 19.78 25.77 10.36
C LEU A 1078 20.46 26.15 11.70
N GLN A 1079 19.73 26.06 12.83
CA GLN A 1079 20.33 26.21 14.15
C GLN A 1079 21.30 25.06 14.46
N CYS A 1080 20.88 23.81 14.25
CA CYS A 1080 21.71 22.64 14.44
C CYS A 1080 22.98 22.69 13.57
N LEU A 1081 22.86 23.03 12.29
CA LEU A 1081 24.00 23.19 11.36
C LEU A 1081 25.02 24.23 11.85
N ARG A 1082 24.59 25.26 12.60
CA ARG A 1082 25.47 26.28 13.18
C ARG A 1082 26.08 25.85 14.50
N GLU A 1083 25.32 25.21 15.37
CA GLU A 1083 25.66 24.96 16.78
C GLU A 1083 26.31 23.60 17.05
N ASP A 1084 26.04 22.58 16.23
CA ASP A 1084 26.59 21.24 16.44
C ASP A 1084 28.09 21.19 16.08
N PRO A 1085 28.98 20.76 16.98
CA PRO A 1085 30.41 20.73 16.70
C PRO A 1085 30.81 19.71 15.62
N LEU A 1086 29.97 18.70 15.33
CA LEU A 1086 30.25 17.71 14.28
C LEU A 1086 29.99 18.26 12.87
N GLU A 1087 29.18 19.32 12.76
CA GLU A 1087 28.91 20.02 11.51
C GLU A 1087 30.10 20.88 11.06
N LEU A 1088 31.06 21.18 11.94
CA LEU A 1088 32.29 21.93 11.60
C LEU A 1088 32.02 23.29 10.92
N SER A 1089 30.92 23.96 11.29
CA SER A 1089 30.47 25.27 10.76
C SER A 1089 31.51 26.40 10.87
N SER A 1090 32.48 26.28 11.78
CA SER A 1090 33.62 27.19 11.92
C SER A 1090 34.72 27.01 10.87
N GLU A 1091 34.74 25.88 10.17
CA GLU A 1091 35.72 25.54 9.13
C GLU A 1091 35.08 25.49 7.73
N PHE A 1092 33.81 25.07 7.64
CA PHE A 1092 33.04 24.98 6.40
C PHE A 1092 31.76 25.82 6.56
N ASP A 1093 31.72 26.97 5.88
CA ASP A 1093 30.62 27.92 6.08
C ASP A 1093 29.27 27.48 5.49
N LEU A 1094 28.21 28.13 5.97
CA LEU A 1094 26.83 27.92 5.56
C LEU A 1094 26.39 28.99 4.54
N GLY A 1095 27.30 29.43 3.66
CA GLY A 1095 27.11 30.62 2.82
C GLY A 1095 25.82 30.62 1.98
N PHE A 1096 25.47 29.50 1.35
CA PHE A 1096 24.23 29.42 0.55
C PHE A 1096 22.99 29.33 1.42
N TRP A 1097 23.04 28.64 2.58
CA TRP A 1097 21.95 28.68 3.56
C TRP A 1097 21.69 30.09 4.09
N ASP A 1098 22.74 30.86 4.39
CA ASP A 1098 22.63 32.25 4.85
C ASP A 1098 22.11 33.18 3.74
N GLU A 1099 22.59 33.03 2.50
CA GLU A 1099 22.08 33.75 1.33
C GLU A 1099 20.59 33.46 1.11
N PHE A 1100 20.22 32.18 0.99
CA PHE A 1100 18.85 31.76 0.76
C PHE A 1100 17.96 32.21 1.91
N ALA A 1101 18.36 32.03 3.18
CA ALA A 1101 17.63 32.53 4.34
C ALA A 1101 17.31 34.03 4.22
N GLY A 1102 18.26 34.85 3.74
CA GLY A 1102 18.09 36.28 3.50
C GLY A 1102 17.12 36.66 2.36
N ILE A 1103 16.82 35.76 1.43
CA ILE A 1103 15.91 36.03 0.30
C ILE A 1103 14.45 36.09 0.78
N ASN A 1104 13.85 37.29 0.68
CA ASN A 1104 12.46 37.57 1.06
C ASN A 1104 11.50 37.46 -0.15
N ILE A 1105 11.61 36.36 -0.89
CA ILE A 1105 10.80 36.00 -2.06
C ILE A 1105 10.12 34.65 -1.76
N THR A 1106 8.94 34.38 -2.32
CA THR A 1106 8.22 33.11 -2.19
C THR A 1106 8.27 32.31 -3.50
N ALA A 1107 8.26 30.98 -3.43
CA ALA A 1107 8.51 30.12 -4.60
C ALA A 1107 7.42 30.24 -5.68
N GLY A 1108 6.17 30.50 -5.26
CA GLY A 1108 5.04 30.81 -6.14
C GLY A 1108 4.89 32.29 -6.52
N SER A 1109 5.87 33.15 -6.22
CA SER A 1109 5.81 34.57 -6.61
C SER A 1109 6.03 34.77 -8.11
N GLN A 1110 5.49 35.87 -8.64
CA GLN A 1110 5.75 36.30 -10.02
C GLN A 1110 7.25 36.56 -10.26
N GLU A 1111 7.98 37.09 -9.28
CA GLU A 1111 9.42 37.37 -9.40
C GLU A 1111 10.25 36.09 -9.54
N ALA A 1112 9.99 35.07 -8.71
CA ALA A 1112 10.65 33.76 -8.83
C ALA A 1112 10.29 33.08 -10.17
N TRP A 1113 9.03 33.17 -10.61
CA TRP A 1113 8.59 32.63 -11.89
C TRP A 1113 9.25 33.33 -13.09
N GLU A 1114 9.31 34.66 -13.11
CA GLU A 1114 9.98 35.44 -14.16
C GLU A 1114 11.49 35.16 -14.20
N ALA A 1115 12.13 35.00 -13.04
CA ALA A 1115 13.54 34.62 -12.94
C ALA A 1115 13.81 33.22 -13.51
N TYR A 1116 12.97 32.23 -13.16
CA TYR A 1116 13.06 30.87 -13.71
C TYR A 1116 12.79 30.83 -15.22
N VAL A 1117 11.73 31.48 -15.71
CA VAL A 1117 11.40 31.52 -17.13
C VAL A 1117 12.52 32.20 -17.93
N PHE A 1118 13.10 33.30 -17.43
CA PHE A 1118 14.26 33.93 -18.05
C PHE A 1118 15.45 32.96 -18.12
N ALA A 1119 15.79 32.29 -17.02
CA ALA A 1119 16.90 31.33 -16.98
C ALA A 1119 16.69 30.16 -17.95
N SER A 1120 15.52 29.51 -17.87
CA SER A 1120 15.15 28.34 -18.67
C SER A 1120 15.07 28.66 -20.16
N GLU A 1121 14.31 29.67 -20.59
CA GLU A 1121 14.15 29.95 -22.02
C GLU A 1121 15.43 30.53 -22.64
N THR A 1122 16.19 31.37 -21.92
CA THR A 1122 17.46 31.90 -22.45
C THR A 1122 18.50 30.79 -22.64
N ALA A 1123 18.59 29.85 -21.69
CA ALA A 1123 19.44 28.67 -21.82
C ALA A 1123 18.97 27.74 -22.94
N ARG A 1124 17.65 27.53 -23.04
CA ARG A 1124 17.04 26.72 -24.08
C ARG A 1124 17.23 27.30 -25.48
N ASP A 1125 17.20 28.62 -25.65
CA ASP A 1125 17.46 29.26 -26.93
C ASP A 1125 18.89 29.04 -27.43
N LEU A 1126 19.89 29.02 -26.53
CA LEU A 1126 21.28 28.67 -26.87
C LEU A 1126 21.41 27.24 -27.42
N PHE A 1127 20.52 26.33 -26.98
CA PHE A 1127 20.52 24.92 -27.36
C PHE A 1127 19.63 24.63 -28.59
N VAL A 1128 18.39 25.13 -28.61
CA VAL A 1128 17.38 24.86 -29.66
C VAL A 1128 17.73 25.56 -30.99
N THR A 1129 18.33 26.74 -30.94
CA THR A 1129 18.68 27.52 -32.15
C THR A 1129 19.65 26.75 -33.06
N PRO A 1130 20.86 26.34 -32.59
CA PRO A 1130 21.80 25.63 -33.46
C PRO A 1130 21.26 24.28 -33.96
N LEU A 1131 20.53 23.52 -33.12
CA LEU A 1131 19.91 22.26 -33.54
C LEU A 1131 18.96 22.45 -34.74
N ARG A 1132 18.15 23.52 -34.72
CA ARG A 1132 17.19 23.83 -35.80
C ARG A 1132 17.87 24.41 -37.03
N GLU A 1133 18.78 25.36 -36.87
CA GLU A 1133 19.42 26.06 -37.98
C GLU A 1133 20.40 25.17 -38.76
N HIS A 1134 21.11 24.28 -38.07
CA HIS A 1134 22.10 23.38 -38.68
C HIS A 1134 21.56 21.95 -38.95
N HIS A 1135 20.29 21.69 -38.64
CA HIS A 1135 19.62 20.39 -38.75
C HIS A 1135 20.43 19.28 -38.09
N LEU A 1136 20.62 19.38 -36.78
CA LEU A 1136 21.43 18.46 -35.98
C LEU A 1136 20.54 17.49 -35.21
N ASP A 1137 21.05 16.28 -34.95
CA ASP A 1137 20.40 15.27 -34.14
C ASP A 1137 20.74 15.42 -32.64
N VAL A 1138 21.98 15.86 -32.32
CA VAL A 1138 22.53 15.93 -30.96
C VAL A 1138 23.66 16.96 -30.88
N LEU A 1139 23.88 17.56 -29.70
CA LEU A 1139 25.07 18.37 -29.42
C LEU A 1139 26.07 17.61 -28.53
N VAL A 1140 27.36 17.75 -28.81
CA VAL A 1140 28.48 17.21 -28.01
C VAL A 1140 29.42 18.31 -27.53
N MET A 1141 29.85 18.23 -26.27
CA MET A 1141 30.71 19.23 -25.63
C MET A 1141 31.38 18.70 -24.35
N LEU A 1142 32.22 19.53 -23.74
CA LEU A 1142 32.69 19.30 -22.38
C LEU A 1142 31.52 19.34 -21.37
N PRO A 1143 31.48 18.45 -20.36
CA PRO A 1143 30.42 18.36 -19.36
C PRO A 1143 30.04 19.67 -18.68
N GLU A 1144 31.00 20.49 -18.30
CA GLU A 1144 30.77 21.80 -17.66
C GLU A 1144 30.15 22.82 -18.63
N THR A 1145 30.32 22.67 -19.95
CA THR A 1145 29.54 23.42 -20.95
C THR A 1145 28.12 22.87 -21.08
N ALA A 1146 27.95 21.55 -21.04
CA ALA A 1146 26.63 20.92 -21.10
C ALA A 1146 25.75 21.33 -19.91
N VAL A 1147 26.33 21.40 -18.71
CA VAL A 1147 25.66 21.87 -17.49
C VAL A 1147 25.06 23.27 -17.68
N ILE A 1148 25.79 24.19 -18.32
CA ILE A 1148 25.33 25.56 -18.59
C ILE A 1148 24.10 25.54 -19.50
N ILE A 1149 24.09 24.82 -20.61
CA ILE A 1149 22.96 24.90 -21.57
C ILE A 1149 21.79 23.98 -21.24
N ALA A 1150 22.02 22.85 -20.54
CA ALA A 1150 21.02 21.80 -20.36
C ALA A 1150 20.45 21.71 -18.93
N SER A 1151 21.18 22.08 -17.87
CA SER A 1151 20.67 21.94 -16.50
C SER A 1151 19.55 22.94 -16.13
N TRP A 1152 19.60 24.18 -16.63
CA TRP A 1152 18.56 25.19 -16.38
C TRP A 1152 17.21 24.91 -17.08
N PRO A 1153 17.17 24.50 -18.37
CA PRO A 1153 15.92 24.09 -19.02
C PRO A 1153 15.49 22.65 -18.71
N GLY A 1154 16.26 21.91 -17.89
CA GLY A 1154 15.93 20.55 -17.47
C GLY A 1154 16.04 19.51 -18.58
N LEU A 1155 17.00 19.68 -19.48
CA LEU A 1155 17.28 18.79 -20.61
C LEU A 1155 18.15 17.58 -20.20
N PRO A 1156 18.07 16.46 -20.93
CA PRO A 1156 18.89 15.28 -20.66
C PRO A 1156 20.35 15.49 -21.08
N ILE A 1157 21.26 14.86 -20.33
CA ILE A 1157 22.70 14.81 -20.61
C ILE A 1157 23.21 13.39 -20.36
N VAL A 1158 23.84 12.77 -21.36
CA VAL A 1158 24.60 11.53 -21.20
C VAL A 1158 26.09 11.86 -21.28
N THR A 1159 26.83 11.61 -20.20
CA THR A 1159 28.28 11.83 -20.14
C THR A 1159 28.99 10.50 -20.15
N VAL A 1160 29.99 10.34 -21.01
CA VAL A 1160 30.79 9.13 -21.17
C VAL A 1160 32.29 9.45 -21.17
N PRO A 1161 33.17 8.53 -20.75
CA PRO A 1161 34.62 8.74 -20.78
C PRO A 1161 35.14 9.00 -22.19
N MET A 1162 36.03 10.00 -22.33
CA MET A 1162 36.59 10.40 -23.63
C MET A 1162 38.13 10.30 -23.73
N GLY A 1163 38.82 10.13 -22.60
CA GLY A 1163 40.28 10.02 -22.56
C GLY A 1163 40.86 10.63 -21.29
N VAL A 1164 42.15 10.99 -21.33
CA VAL A 1164 42.92 11.40 -20.14
C VAL A 1164 43.82 12.60 -20.42
N LEU A 1165 44.00 13.45 -19.41
CA LEU A 1165 44.91 14.59 -19.49
C LEU A 1165 46.38 14.11 -19.60
N GLY A 1166 47.09 14.60 -20.62
CA GLY A 1166 48.47 14.19 -20.91
C GLY A 1166 49.53 14.81 -20.01
N ASP A 1167 50.79 14.37 -20.17
CA ASP A 1167 51.93 14.75 -19.33
C ASP A 1167 52.25 16.27 -19.31
N GLU A 1168 51.78 17.04 -20.29
CA GLU A 1168 52.00 18.49 -20.37
C GLU A 1168 50.98 19.33 -19.57
N THR A 1169 50.00 18.69 -18.91
CA THR A 1169 48.99 19.37 -18.07
C THR A 1169 49.60 19.97 -16.80
N GLU A 1170 49.27 21.24 -16.49
CA GLU A 1170 49.61 21.87 -15.21
C GLU A 1170 48.74 21.29 -14.09
N THR A 1171 49.34 20.82 -12.99
CA THR A 1171 48.60 20.41 -11.80
C THR A 1171 47.98 21.61 -11.09
N ARG A 1172 46.65 21.67 -11.05
CA ARG A 1172 45.85 22.72 -10.38
C ARG A 1172 45.21 22.18 -9.10
N TRP A 1173 44.99 23.06 -8.14
CA TRP A 1173 44.32 22.77 -6.87
C TRP A 1173 43.06 23.60 -6.72
N ASP A 1174 42.12 23.14 -5.88
CA ASP A 1174 40.98 23.95 -5.46
C ASP A 1174 41.41 25.14 -4.58
N SER A 1175 40.48 26.06 -4.31
CA SER A 1175 40.74 27.27 -3.50
C SER A 1175 41.38 26.95 -2.14
N ARG A 1176 40.94 25.86 -1.50
CA ARG A 1176 41.40 25.40 -0.19
C ARG A 1176 42.70 24.56 -0.21
N HIS A 1177 43.20 24.18 -1.40
CA HIS A 1177 44.29 23.21 -1.56
C HIS A 1177 44.00 21.86 -0.87
N THR A 1178 42.72 21.48 -0.85
CA THR A 1178 42.18 20.21 -0.39
C THR A 1178 42.31 19.15 -1.49
N THR A 1179 41.95 19.48 -2.73
CA THR A 1179 41.87 18.56 -3.87
C THR A 1179 42.57 19.10 -5.11
N VAL A 1180 43.03 18.17 -5.96
CA VAL A 1180 43.60 18.44 -7.28
C VAL A 1180 42.44 18.51 -8.29
N THR A 1181 42.32 19.65 -8.98
CA THR A 1181 41.24 19.94 -9.93
C THR A 1181 41.60 19.60 -11.37
N THR A 1182 42.89 19.64 -11.72
CA THR A 1182 43.43 19.09 -12.98
C THR A 1182 44.88 18.64 -12.76
N SER A 1183 45.32 17.62 -13.49
CA SER A 1183 46.66 17.02 -13.42
C SER A 1183 46.83 16.04 -14.58
N PRO A 1184 48.06 15.76 -15.03
CA PRO A 1184 48.33 14.59 -15.88
C PRO A 1184 47.74 13.31 -15.27
N GLY A 1185 47.17 12.45 -16.10
CA GLY A 1185 46.55 11.18 -15.72
C GLY A 1185 45.11 11.27 -15.21
N MET A 1186 44.53 12.47 -15.07
CA MET A 1186 43.11 12.61 -14.73
C MET A 1186 42.21 12.30 -15.93
N PRO A 1187 41.09 11.57 -15.75
CA PRO A 1187 40.15 11.30 -16.82
C PRO A 1187 39.35 12.54 -17.22
N LEU A 1188 38.83 12.50 -18.44
CA LEU A 1188 37.86 13.43 -18.99
C LEU A 1188 36.68 12.66 -19.57
N GLY A 1189 35.53 13.34 -19.65
CA GLY A 1189 34.34 12.85 -20.34
C GLY A 1189 33.84 13.82 -21.39
N ILE A 1190 33.05 13.31 -22.33
CA ILE A 1190 32.28 14.05 -23.33
C ILE A 1190 30.80 13.91 -23.01
N SER A 1191 30.04 15.00 -23.14
CA SER A 1191 28.59 15.02 -22.86
C SER A 1191 27.79 15.21 -24.14
N PHE A 1192 26.81 14.32 -24.34
CA PHE A 1192 25.77 14.38 -25.35
C PHE A 1192 24.50 15.00 -24.75
N THR A 1193 23.87 15.95 -25.45
CA THR A 1193 22.59 16.54 -25.02
C THR A 1193 21.66 16.82 -26.19
N ALA A 1194 20.36 16.61 -25.97
CA ALA A 1194 19.26 16.73 -26.93
C ALA A 1194 18.01 17.32 -26.23
N ASP A 1195 16.89 17.47 -26.94
CA ASP A 1195 15.68 18.09 -26.37
C ASP A 1195 15.06 17.15 -25.31
N ARG A 1196 14.04 17.64 -24.60
CA ARG A 1196 13.33 16.83 -23.60
C ARG A 1196 12.80 15.54 -24.22
N TRP A 1197 12.90 14.45 -23.46
CA TRP A 1197 12.40 13.12 -23.84
C TRP A 1197 13.20 12.40 -24.95
N SER A 1198 14.40 12.87 -25.30
CA SER A 1198 15.33 12.25 -26.26
C SER A 1198 16.33 11.26 -25.65
N GLU A 1199 16.12 10.78 -24.41
CA GLU A 1199 17.06 9.88 -23.71
C GLU A 1199 17.33 8.58 -24.46
N GLU A 1200 16.33 8.01 -25.13
CA GLU A 1200 16.47 6.80 -25.96
C GLU A 1200 17.52 7.01 -27.05
N GLU A 1201 17.39 8.07 -27.85
CA GLU A 1201 18.34 8.41 -28.91
C GLU A 1201 19.73 8.76 -28.34
N LEU A 1202 19.78 9.54 -27.26
CA LEU A 1202 21.04 9.93 -26.60
C LEU A 1202 21.83 8.74 -26.08
N ILE A 1203 21.15 7.75 -25.48
CA ILE A 1203 21.76 6.52 -24.99
C ILE A 1203 22.29 5.69 -26.17
N GLY A 1204 21.56 5.62 -27.28
CA GLY A 1204 22.07 5.00 -28.50
C GLY A 1204 23.33 5.67 -29.04
N TYR A 1205 23.34 7.01 -29.15
CA TYR A 1205 24.52 7.77 -29.61
C TYR A 1205 25.73 7.59 -28.69
N ALA A 1206 25.53 7.68 -27.37
CA ALA A 1206 26.57 7.49 -26.37
C ALA A 1206 27.12 6.06 -26.38
N TYR A 1207 26.27 5.05 -26.57
CA TYR A 1207 26.67 3.65 -26.69
C TYR A 1207 27.49 3.40 -27.96
N ALA A 1208 27.05 3.91 -29.13
CA ALA A 1208 27.82 3.80 -30.37
C ALA A 1208 29.23 4.42 -30.24
N TYR A 1209 29.35 5.55 -29.54
CA TYR A 1209 30.63 6.15 -29.21
C TYR A 1209 31.46 5.28 -28.26
N GLU A 1210 30.90 4.80 -27.14
CA GLU A 1210 31.58 3.94 -26.16
C GLU A 1210 32.12 2.64 -26.80
N GLN A 1211 31.32 2.03 -27.68
CA GLN A 1211 31.69 0.81 -28.39
C GLN A 1211 32.69 1.04 -29.53
N THR A 1212 32.92 2.29 -29.93
CA THR A 1212 33.96 2.67 -30.90
C THR A 1212 35.27 3.06 -30.20
N SER A 1213 35.18 3.83 -29.12
CA SER A 1213 36.32 4.47 -28.47
C SER A 1213 36.94 3.64 -27.34
N HIS A 1214 36.14 2.86 -26.61
CA HIS A 1214 36.54 2.02 -25.46
C HIS A 1214 37.35 2.74 -24.35
N LYS A 1215 37.35 4.08 -24.31
CA LYS A 1215 38.28 4.92 -23.53
C LYS A 1215 38.37 4.58 -22.05
N ARG A 1216 37.26 4.14 -21.42
CA ARG A 1216 37.26 3.74 -20.01
C ARG A 1216 38.35 2.71 -19.68
N LYS A 1217 38.58 1.75 -20.58
CA LYS A 1217 39.52 0.61 -20.40
C LYS A 1217 40.99 1.00 -20.59
N GLU A 1218 41.28 2.18 -21.12
CA GLU A 1218 42.65 2.67 -21.32
C GLU A 1218 43.30 3.15 -20.02
N LEU A 1219 42.49 3.58 -19.04
CA LEU A 1219 42.96 4.15 -17.77
C LEU A 1219 42.83 3.15 -16.62
N GLN A 1220 43.81 3.17 -15.71
CA GLN A 1220 43.84 2.35 -14.50
C GLN A 1220 43.84 3.24 -13.26
N PRO A 1221 42.99 2.99 -12.24
CA PRO A 1221 43.02 3.75 -10.98
C PRO A 1221 44.35 3.59 -10.24
N LEU A 1222 44.81 4.67 -9.61
CA LEU A 1222 45.97 4.70 -8.72
C LEU A 1222 45.68 3.91 -7.43
N THR A 1223 44.50 4.13 -6.85
CA THR A 1223 44.00 3.44 -5.66
C THR A 1223 42.85 2.53 -6.08
N ARG A 1224 42.99 1.22 -5.85
CA ARG A 1224 42.01 0.20 -6.25
C ARG A 1224 41.85 -0.90 -5.21
N PRO A 1225 40.66 -1.54 -5.11
CA PRO A 1225 40.49 -2.75 -4.32
C PRO A 1225 41.40 -3.88 -4.79
N LYS A 1226 41.67 -4.83 -3.90
CA LYS A 1226 42.46 -6.06 -4.14
C LYS A 1226 41.58 -7.28 -4.30
N SER A 1227 40.43 -7.29 -3.63
CA SER A 1227 39.49 -8.42 -3.65
C SER A 1227 38.62 -8.39 -4.90
N ASP A 1228 38.45 -9.51 -5.59
CA ASP A 1228 37.73 -9.60 -6.87
C ASP A 1228 36.94 -10.93 -6.99
N LEU A 1229 36.25 -11.17 -8.10
CA LEU A 1229 35.42 -12.38 -8.29
C LEU A 1229 36.20 -13.70 -8.11
N ASP A 1230 37.50 -13.70 -8.39
CA ASP A 1230 38.39 -14.84 -8.16
C ASP A 1230 38.43 -15.27 -6.68
N THR A 1231 38.18 -14.35 -5.75
CA THR A 1231 38.27 -14.52 -4.30
C THR A 1231 37.13 -15.39 -3.75
N ILE A 1232 35.95 -15.34 -4.39
CA ILE A 1232 34.79 -16.19 -4.06
C ILE A 1232 34.74 -17.45 -4.96
N LEU A 1233 35.03 -17.32 -6.26
CA LEU A 1233 35.01 -18.43 -7.22
C LEU A 1233 36.05 -19.53 -6.95
N TRP A 1234 37.12 -19.23 -6.19
CA TRP A 1234 38.05 -20.25 -5.68
C TRP A 1234 37.51 -21.06 -4.50
N GLN A 1235 36.65 -20.48 -3.66
CA GLN A 1235 36.17 -21.13 -2.43
C GLN A 1235 35.09 -22.16 -2.74
N GLY A 1236 34.13 -21.82 -3.62
CA GLY A 1236 33.09 -22.77 -4.05
C GLY A 1236 33.63 -24.05 -4.68
N ARG A 1237 34.75 -23.97 -5.43
CA ARG A 1237 35.38 -25.17 -6.05
C ARG A 1237 36.02 -26.11 -5.03
N LEU A 1238 36.58 -25.58 -3.94
CA LEU A 1238 37.14 -26.40 -2.85
C LEU A 1238 36.03 -27.13 -2.05
N GLY A 1239 34.84 -26.55 -1.95
CA GLY A 1239 33.66 -27.19 -1.37
C GLY A 1239 33.01 -28.27 -2.25
N ALA A 1240 33.27 -28.25 -3.56
CA ALA A 1240 32.74 -29.23 -4.52
C ALA A 1240 33.71 -30.40 -4.84
N GLU A 1241 35.00 -30.27 -4.51
CA GLU A 1241 36.00 -31.36 -4.64
C GLU A 1241 36.25 -32.14 -3.33
N LEU A 1242 35.64 -31.74 -2.21
CA LEU A 1242 35.70 -32.39 -0.89
C LEU A 1242 34.46 -33.22 -0.57
#